data_AF-A0A1G2LGG4-F1
#
_entry.id   AF-A0A1G2LGG4-F1
#
_cell.length_a   1.000
_cell.length_b   1.000
_cell.length_c   1.000
_cell.angle_alpha   90.00
_cell.angle_beta   90.00
_cell.angle_gamma   90.00
#
_symmetry.space_group_name_H-M   'P 1'
#
loop_
_entity.id
_entity.type
_entity.pdbx_description
1 polymer ?
#
loop_
_entity_poly.entity_id
_entity_poly.type
_entity_poly.pdbx_seq_one_letter_code
_entity_poly.pdbx_strand_id
1 'polypeptide(L)'
;MRLTMKSRLRADARISPAMRVSGLKLLVAFLIVGMNWVGLAAVGTTLAYYNDNEGSSENALSAGSLDFSLDPDEWTPVGKEDALLPGDTVSRAVSIFDNGTIGFQYTASLTKTAGDDAFCNALELEARQDGVARYIGPLMDFLAGPFVFAAPENWLFNVTLPAGVPDVAGMSCEFKFVFNGWQEGFAAPSGFHDEEEVENILEAAFSATANASPIADAYVHQAGPDSRHGTETEFDIKSASGGLNKRAFARFGFHFPDGTSILSSSLRLFMKASPSASRTYAVARALSDWVEDGITWNNQPATSSPPTASASSGTTNNVWLSWDVTADVDSFVDKTFENFGWEVHDTAENSAIVREAAFIARENSDETKRPVLEITFAAPAATTTHLVVNEVYADVGSPGKGSDGTNEWVELYNPTGAAVDIKNWQICDSGSCDTLATTSPSILIPSHGFAIITPNVSTWPKWEISGGTVEIVLGSNIGGGLANEGDAVILKDISAVEVDAMSYGDDASKLNPAVPVSGDGNSLARIVKGYDTDSAQDWIINATPNPGTNPSDDGIETMRFTASGVEVAASGDGLPPLALSAVSMGEPDNDIAPEEATSTEPIPDDAAAAEPPLSSVPATLDAVPDAERDISPSTSTPGTPEHMATGTPSVSATAADPILTPAEHNQNSDATTTGATDSNESVAASDPETGEMTGETAEQAAATSDASLAGAQPVEPEATAAPENEPAITPDPVIVPEAPSPVEPAPAPEPPSDSPVVSEEGGSTTVEPDAPVELAASAPEPTSIPEPSPEPSSNNNE
;
A
#
# COMPACT_ATOMS: atom_id res chain seq x y z
N MET A 1 -105.89 12.10 104.09
CA MET A 1 -107.13 11.96 104.88
C MET A 1 -107.77 13.35 105.03
N ARG A 2 -109.08 13.47 104.77
CA ARG A 2 -110.00 14.61 105.09
C ARG A 2 -109.53 16.10 105.02
N LEU A 3 -110.15 16.83 104.06
CA LEU A 3 -110.72 18.21 104.19
C LEU A 3 -109.75 19.40 104.50
N THR A 4 -110.08 20.69 104.30
CA THR A 4 -111.40 21.34 104.16
C THR A 4 -111.46 22.53 103.16
N MET A 5 -112.42 22.44 102.23
CA MET A 5 -113.23 23.46 101.53
C MET A 5 -113.11 25.00 101.75
N LYS A 6 -113.40 25.72 100.64
CA LYS A 6 -114.32 26.89 100.45
C LYS A 6 -113.82 28.37 100.44
N SER A 7 -114.04 29.00 99.27
CA SER A 7 -114.66 30.34 99.06
C SER A 7 -113.85 31.62 99.41
N ARG A 8 -114.10 32.83 98.86
CA ARG A 8 -114.83 33.33 97.66
C ARG A 8 -114.40 34.79 97.34
N LEU A 9 -114.68 35.24 96.11
CA LEU A 9 -114.94 36.65 95.67
C LEU A 9 -113.84 37.74 95.66
N ARG A 10 -113.49 38.14 94.42
CA ARG A 10 -113.22 39.49 93.84
C ARG A 10 -113.12 40.74 94.75
N ALA A 11 -112.13 41.59 94.41
CA ALA A 11 -112.30 43.03 94.15
C ALA A 11 -111.20 43.54 93.16
N ASP A 12 -111.47 44.58 92.38
CA ASP A 12 -110.57 45.15 91.36
C ASP A 12 -109.73 46.34 91.87
N ALA A 13 -108.49 46.51 91.37
CA ALA A 13 -107.86 47.84 91.24
C ALA A 13 -106.64 47.92 90.27
N ARG A 14 -106.88 48.49 89.09
CA ARG A 14 -106.06 49.48 88.36
C ARG A 14 -104.53 49.27 88.19
N ILE A 15 -104.13 49.11 86.92
CA ILE A 15 -102.75 49.27 86.39
C ILE A 15 -102.31 50.75 86.48
N SER A 16 -101.03 51.00 86.78
CA SER A 16 -100.41 52.34 86.74
C SER A 16 -99.54 52.56 85.46
N PRO A 17 -99.36 53.81 84.96
CA PRO A 17 -98.90 54.01 83.58
C PRO A 17 -97.39 53.84 83.32
N ALA A 18 -96.57 53.72 84.36
CA ALA A 18 -95.11 53.82 84.25
C ALA A 18 -94.43 52.69 83.46
N MET A 19 -95.08 51.52 83.31
CA MET A 19 -94.42 50.30 82.82
C MET A 19 -94.46 50.10 81.29
N ARG A 20 -95.10 50.98 80.52
CA ARG A 20 -95.24 50.82 79.05
C ARG A 20 -94.00 51.20 78.21
N VAL A 21 -93.10 52.04 78.72
CA VAL A 21 -91.89 52.47 77.97
C VAL A 21 -90.75 51.45 78.07
N SER A 22 -90.70 50.67 79.16
CA SER A 22 -89.63 49.70 79.38
C SER A 22 -89.72 48.50 78.44
N GLY A 23 -90.91 47.92 78.25
CA GLY A 23 -91.09 46.71 77.44
C GLY A 23 -90.65 46.85 75.99
N LEU A 24 -90.95 47.98 75.34
CA LEU A 24 -90.50 48.23 73.96
C LEU A 24 -88.99 48.42 73.86
N LYS A 25 -88.36 49.09 74.83
CA LYS A 25 -86.89 49.21 74.90
C LYS A 25 -86.22 47.87 75.15
N LEU A 26 -86.80 47.02 76.00
CA LEU A 26 -86.30 45.67 76.25
C LEU A 26 -86.41 44.79 74.99
N LEU A 27 -87.54 44.86 74.27
CA LEU A 27 -87.75 44.10 73.04
C LEU A 27 -86.84 44.58 71.90
N VAL A 28 -86.62 45.90 71.76
CA VAL A 28 -85.63 46.44 70.80
C VAL A 28 -84.20 46.04 71.20
N ALA A 29 -83.85 46.03 72.49
CA ALA A 29 -82.56 45.54 72.94
C ALA A 29 -82.37 44.04 72.64
N PHE A 30 -83.37 43.20 72.92
CA PHE A 30 -83.35 41.77 72.57
C PHE A 30 -83.32 41.53 71.05
N LEU A 31 -83.96 42.39 70.24
CA LEU A 31 -83.92 42.29 68.78
C LEU A 31 -82.57 42.73 68.20
N ILE A 32 -81.98 43.80 68.72
CA ILE A 32 -80.61 44.23 68.36
C ILE A 32 -79.61 43.14 68.76
N VAL A 33 -79.67 42.65 70.00
CA VAL A 33 -78.79 41.56 70.46
C VAL A 33 -79.02 40.32 69.60
N GLY A 34 -80.27 39.89 69.38
CA GLY A 34 -80.58 38.70 68.59
C GLY A 34 -80.13 38.78 67.13
N MET A 35 -80.36 39.90 66.45
CA MET A 35 -79.91 40.09 65.05
C MET A 35 -78.38 40.14 64.94
N ASN A 36 -77.69 40.75 65.90
CA ASN A 36 -76.21 40.76 65.92
C ASN A 36 -75.63 39.43 66.43
N TRP A 37 -76.37 38.64 67.22
CA TRP A 37 -75.95 37.33 67.70
C TRP A 37 -75.76 36.34 66.56
N VAL A 38 -76.61 36.38 65.52
CA VAL A 38 -76.43 35.55 64.32
C VAL A 38 -75.15 35.94 63.57
N GLY A 39 -74.81 37.23 63.52
CA GLY A 39 -73.55 37.70 62.93
C GLY A 39 -72.31 37.29 63.74
N LEU A 40 -72.36 37.43 65.07
CA LEU A 40 -71.27 37.04 65.96
C LEU A 40 -71.08 35.51 66.05
N ALA A 41 -72.17 34.73 66.00
CA ALA A 41 -72.11 33.27 65.96
C ALA A 41 -71.74 32.70 64.58
N ALA A 42 -71.73 33.53 63.52
CA ALA A 42 -71.22 33.16 62.20
C ALA A 42 -69.70 33.36 62.08
N VAL A 43 -69.03 33.95 63.08
CA VAL A 43 -67.56 33.99 63.15
C VAL A 43 -67.06 32.61 63.57
N GLY A 44 -66.61 31.83 62.58
CA GLY A 44 -65.95 30.54 62.80
C GLY A 44 -64.53 30.67 63.34
N THR A 45 -63.74 29.60 63.24
CA THR A 45 -62.33 29.59 63.65
C THR A 45 -61.48 30.55 62.82
N THR A 46 -60.99 31.63 63.42
CA THR A 46 -59.95 32.49 62.82
C THR A 46 -58.59 31.80 62.93
N LEU A 47 -58.22 31.04 61.90
CA LEU A 47 -56.92 30.39 61.80
C LEU A 47 -55.88 31.38 61.27
N ALA A 48 -55.08 31.96 62.18
CA ALA A 48 -53.96 32.83 61.83
C ALA A 48 -52.70 31.99 61.53
N TYR A 49 -52.53 31.63 60.27
CA TYR A 49 -51.28 31.04 59.78
C TYR A 49 -50.27 32.16 59.49
N TYR A 50 -49.30 32.35 60.38
CA TYR A 50 -48.08 33.10 60.06
C TYR A 50 -47.13 32.14 59.35
N ASN A 51 -47.07 32.25 58.02
CA ASN A 51 -46.10 31.56 57.19
C ASN A 51 -45.13 32.60 56.64
N ASP A 52 -43.96 32.74 57.29
CA ASP A 52 -42.84 33.44 56.67
C ASP A 52 -42.22 32.53 55.60
N ASN A 53 -41.65 33.12 54.55
CA ASN A 53 -41.21 32.38 53.37
C ASN A 53 -40.06 33.13 52.68
N GLU A 54 -38.88 33.06 53.29
CA GLU A 54 -37.66 33.68 52.82
C GLU A 54 -37.09 32.92 51.61
N GLY A 55 -37.31 33.46 50.40
CA GLY A 55 -36.72 32.94 49.16
C GLY A 55 -35.35 33.57 48.87
N SER A 56 -34.32 32.75 48.65
CA SER A 56 -33.09 33.20 47.99
C SER A 56 -33.29 33.16 46.48
N SER A 57 -33.27 34.33 45.83
CA SER A 57 -33.55 34.48 44.39
C SER A 57 -32.33 34.27 43.49
N GLU A 58 -31.14 34.07 44.06
CA GLU A 58 -29.85 34.06 43.34
C GLU A 58 -29.01 32.81 43.65
N ASN A 59 -29.67 31.71 44.06
CA ASN A 59 -29.03 30.41 44.25
C ASN A 59 -28.66 29.75 42.90
N ALA A 60 -27.58 30.22 42.28
CA ALA A 60 -26.99 29.56 41.11
C ALA A 60 -26.21 28.31 41.54
N LEU A 61 -26.50 27.17 40.89
CA LEU A 61 -25.69 25.95 40.96
C LEU A 61 -25.19 25.65 39.55
N SER A 62 -23.91 25.89 39.31
CA SER A 62 -23.21 25.47 38.09
C SER A 62 -22.45 24.17 38.36
N ALA A 63 -22.71 23.14 37.56
CA ALA A 63 -21.72 22.08 37.36
C ALA A 63 -20.59 22.63 36.49
N GLY A 64 -19.38 22.14 36.70
CA GLY A 64 -18.27 22.28 35.76
C GLY A 64 -17.80 20.91 35.31
N SER A 65 -17.17 20.87 34.15
CA SER A 65 -16.52 19.70 33.55
C SER A 65 -15.03 19.95 33.39
N LEU A 66 -14.25 18.89 33.53
CA LEU A 66 -12.97 18.73 32.86
C LEU A 66 -13.28 17.79 31.69
N ASP A 67 -12.99 18.27 30.48
CA ASP A 67 -13.40 17.72 29.19
C ASP A 67 -12.45 18.38 28.18
N PHE A 68 -11.61 17.61 27.49
CA PHE A 68 -10.71 18.14 26.47
C PHE A 68 -10.62 17.18 25.28
N SER A 69 -10.17 17.66 24.13
CA SER A 69 -10.01 16.82 22.94
C SER A 69 -8.71 17.09 22.20
N LEU A 70 -8.18 16.03 21.59
CA LEU A 70 -7.00 16.10 20.72
C LEU A 70 -7.41 16.22 19.25
N ASP A 71 -6.64 17.01 18.49
CA ASP A 71 -6.80 17.21 17.04
C ASP A 71 -5.45 16.94 16.36
N PRO A 72 -5.22 15.71 15.85
CA PRO A 72 -3.96 15.33 15.20
C PRO A 72 -3.94 15.72 13.72
N ASP A 73 -2.86 16.39 13.31
CA ASP A 73 -2.55 16.58 11.88
C ASP A 73 -2.12 15.24 11.24
N GLU A 74 -2.12 15.18 9.90
CA GLU A 74 -1.48 14.08 9.17
C GLU A 74 0.03 14.02 9.43
N TRP A 75 0.62 12.84 9.23
CA TRP A 75 2.08 12.71 9.23
C TRP A 75 2.71 13.51 8.09
N THR A 76 3.94 13.97 8.30
CA THR A 76 4.70 14.73 7.31
C THR A 76 6.13 14.17 7.18
N PRO A 77 6.57 13.75 5.97
CA PRO A 77 5.78 13.59 4.74
C PRO A 77 4.64 12.56 4.92
N VAL A 78 3.53 12.74 4.19
CA VAL A 78 2.36 11.83 4.20
C VAL A 78 2.71 10.54 3.47
N GLY A 79 2.26 9.38 3.97
CA GLY A 79 2.56 8.05 3.43
C GLY A 79 4.02 7.64 3.59
N LYS A 80 4.78 8.30 4.48
CA LYS A 80 6.15 7.88 4.86
C LYS A 80 6.18 7.15 6.20
N GLU A 81 5.13 7.33 7.00
CA GLU A 81 4.76 6.56 8.18
C GLU A 81 4.71 5.05 7.89
N ASP A 82 4.20 4.65 6.72
CA ASP A 82 4.04 3.24 6.31
C ASP A 82 5.30 2.67 5.59
N ALA A 83 6.38 3.46 5.48
CA ALA A 83 7.56 3.10 4.70
C ALA A 83 8.83 3.80 5.21
N LEU A 84 9.11 3.76 6.52
CA LEU A 84 10.30 4.37 7.11
C LEU A 84 11.59 3.63 6.70
N LEU A 85 12.57 4.38 6.18
CA LEU A 85 13.93 3.92 5.89
C LEU A 85 14.90 4.30 7.02
N PRO A 86 16.01 3.56 7.21
CA PRO A 86 17.06 3.97 8.13
C PRO A 86 17.64 5.35 7.76
N GLY A 87 17.29 6.35 8.55
CA GLY A 87 17.61 7.77 8.35
C GLY A 87 16.39 8.68 8.23
N ASP A 88 15.21 8.13 7.96
CA ASP A 88 13.97 8.89 7.81
C ASP A 88 13.47 9.49 9.13
N THR A 89 12.67 10.54 9.01
CA THR A 89 11.95 11.16 10.13
C THR A 89 10.58 11.63 9.66
N VAL A 90 9.53 11.16 10.31
CA VAL A 90 8.15 11.63 10.12
C VAL A 90 7.73 12.52 11.29
N SER A 91 6.93 13.53 11.00
CA SER A 91 6.50 14.52 11.99
C SER A 91 4.97 14.67 11.98
N ARG A 92 4.32 14.53 13.13
CA ARG A 92 2.88 14.77 13.33
C ARG A 92 2.68 15.82 14.42
N ALA A 93 1.79 16.77 14.18
CA ALA A 93 1.36 17.71 15.21
C ALA A 93 0.05 17.24 15.87
N VAL A 94 -0.16 17.62 17.12
CA VAL A 94 -1.40 17.37 17.88
C VAL A 94 -1.77 18.63 18.66
N SER A 95 -2.93 19.20 18.40
CA SER A 95 -3.45 20.37 19.12
C SER A 95 -4.34 19.92 20.29
N ILE A 96 -4.27 20.64 21.42
CA ILE A 96 -5.11 20.37 22.60
C ILE A 96 -6.21 21.44 22.73
N PHE A 97 -7.47 21.01 22.77
CA PHE A 97 -8.64 21.88 22.93
C PHE A 97 -9.37 21.64 24.26
N ASP A 98 -9.52 22.68 25.07
CA ASP A 98 -10.37 22.68 26.28
C ASP A 98 -11.84 22.84 25.89
N ASN A 99 -12.61 21.77 26.05
CA ASN A 99 -14.05 21.72 25.83
C ASN A 99 -14.84 21.97 27.14
N GLY A 100 -14.12 22.00 28.27
CA GLY A 100 -14.66 22.01 29.61
C GLY A 100 -14.87 23.41 30.18
N THR A 101 -14.82 23.47 31.51
CA THR A 101 -15.01 24.69 32.31
C THR A 101 -14.15 24.71 33.58
N ILE A 102 -13.25 23.73 33.74
CA ILE A 102 -12.36 23.55 34.89
C ILE A 102 -10.92 23.42 34.36
N GLY A 103 -10.06 24.35 34.76
CA GLY A 103 -8.64 24.32 34.42
C GLY A 103 -7.96 23.02 34.85
N PHE A 104 -7.13 22.48 33.96
CA PHE A 104 -6.53 21.16 34.08
C PHE A 104 -5.02 21.16 33.89
N GLN A 105 -4.42 20.08 34.39
CA GLN A 105 -3.02 19.76 34.23
C GLN A 105 -2.91 18.32 33.74
N TYR A 106 -1.94 18.03 32.87
CA TYR A 106 -1.88 16.75 32.17
C TYR A 106 -0.45 16.21 32.05
N THR A 107 -0.33 14.91 31.81
CA THR A 107 0.89 14.26 31.31
C THR A 107 0.65 13.67 29.93
N ALA A 108 1.64 13.80 29.04
CA ALA A 108 1.68 13.11 27.76
C ALA A 108 2.61 11.89 27.89
N SER A 109 2.20 10.75 27.35
CA SER A 109 2.95 9.48 27.41
C SER A 109 2.64 8.60 26.20
N LEU A 110 3.39 7.51 26.01
CA LEU A 110 3.14 6.52 24.97
C LEU A 110 2.71 5.16 25.54
N THR A 111 1.76 4.52 24.86
CA THR A 111 1.32 3.14 25.11
C THR A 111 1.39 2.35 23.81
N LYS A 112 2.28 1.35 23.71
CA LYS A 112 2.27 0.40 22.58
C LYS A 112 1.00 -0.47 22.63
N THR A 113 0.35 -0.65 21.49
CA THR A 113 -0.85 -1.49 21.34
C THR A 113 -0.54 -2.84 20.67
N ALA A 114 0.26 -2.82 19.61
CA ALA A 114 0.66 -4.01 18.82
C ALA A 114 1.90 -3.69 17.93
N GLY A 115 2.21 -4.54 16.95
CA GLY A 115 3.47 -4.49 16.18
C GLY A 115 4.69 -5.07 16.91
N ASP A 116 5.86 -4.95 16.31
CA ASP A 116 7.12 -5.60 16.70
C ASP A 116 7.86 -4.89 17.83
N ASP A 117 8.45 -5.67 18.74
CA ASP A 117 9.28 -5.10 19.81
C ASP A 117 10.63 -4.60 19.29
N ALA A 118 11.20 -5.22 18.25
CA ALA A 118 12.48 -4.79 17.69
C ALA A 118 12.38 -3.38 17.07
N PHE A 119 11.37 -3.17 16.21
CA PHE A 119 11.16 -1.89 15.53
C PHE A 119 10.70 -0.77 16.49
N CYS A 120 9.70 -1.02 17.35
CA CYS A 120 9.28 0.00 18.33
C CYS A 120 10.42 0.50 19.24
N ASN A 121 11.36 -0.37 19.63
CA ASN A 121 12.51 0.01 20.45
C ASN A 121 13.67 0.65 19.64
N ALA A 122 13.63 0.58 18.31
CA ALA A 122 14.62 1.20 17.43
C ALA A 122 14.29 2.66 17.07
N LEU A 123 13.03 3.07 17.21
CA LEU A 123 12.56 4.43 16.92
C LEU A 123 12.96 5.42 18.03
N GLU A 124 13.47 6.59 17.62
CA GLU A 124 13.71 7.74 18.49
C GLU A 124 12.60 8.79 18.33
N LEU A 125 12.30 9.53 19.40
CA LEU A 125 11.30 10.60 19.44
C LEU A 125 11.92 11.90 19.97
N GLU A 126 11.76 13.00 19.23
CA GLU A 126 11.76 14.35 19.79
C GLU A 126 10.33 14.87 19.87
N ALA A 127 9.84 15.11 21.10
CA ALA A 127 8.53 15.69 21.35
C ALA A 127 8.67 17.15 21.82
N ARG A 128 8.05 18.08 21.08
CA ARG A 128 8.09 19.53 21.33
C ARG A 128 6.69 20.05 21.67
N GLN A 129 6.57 20.81 22.75
CA GLN A 129 5.37 21.60 23.07
C GLN A 129 5.66 23.06 22.71
N ASP A 130 4.86 23.65 21.82
CA ASP A 130 5.02 25.02 21.31
C ASP A 130 6.45 25.32 20.80
N GLY A 131 7.04 24.32 20.13
CA GLY A 131 8.42 24.32 19.62
C GLY A 131 9.52 24.01 20.65
N VAL A 132 9.20 24.04 21.95
CA VAL A 132 10.14 23.71 23.04
C VAL A 132 10.21 22.20 23.24
N ALA A 133 11.38 21.60 23.00
CA ALA A 133 11.61 20.18 23.28
C ALA A 133 11.31 19.86 24.75
N ARG A 134 10.38 18.93 24.97
CA ARG A 134 10.01 18.36 26.27
C ARG A 134 10.64 16.99 26.50
N TYR A 135 10.86 16.25 25.43
CA TYR A 135 11.46 14.93 25.43
C TYR A 135 12.35 14.74 24.20
N ILE A 136 13.49 14.06 24.37
CA ILE A 136 14.36 13.53 23.31
C ILE A 136 14.90 12.19 23.84
N GLY A 137 14.62 11.09 23.14
CA GLY A 137 15.04 9.74 23.56
C GLY A 137 14.30 8.64 22.78
N PRO A 138 14.38 7.36 23.22
CA PRO A 138 13.63 6.26 22.59
C PRO A 138 12.11 6.54 22.60
N LEU A 139 11.41 6.14 21.53
CA LEU A 139 9.95 6.30 21.41
C LEU A 139 9.21 5.63 22.60
N MET A 140 9.63 4.41 22.95
CA MET A 140 9.03 3.59 24.01
C MET A 140 9.21 4.12 25.45
N ASP A 141 10.15 5.04 25.68
CA ASP A 141 10.41 5.66 26.99
C ASP A 141 9.66 7.01 27.16
N PHE A 142 8.77 7.39 26.23
CA PHE A 142 8.11 8.71 26.24
C PHE A 142 7.16 8.90 27.44
N LEU A 143 7.57 9.80 28.34
CA LEU A 143 6.75 10.36 29.41
C LEU A 143 7.15 11.83 29.65
N ALA A 144 6.18 12.74 29.57
CA ALA A 144 6.38 14.17 29.73
C ALA A 144 5.30 14.83 30.61
N GLY A 145 5.73 15.73 31.50
CA GLY A 145 4.86 16.52 32.37
C GLY A 145 5.07 16.26 33.87
N PRO A 146 4.11 16.65 34.75
CA PRO A 146 2.87 17.33 34.41
C PRO A 146 3.07 18.74 33.86
N PHE A 147 2.21 19.14 32.92
CA PHE A 147 2.04 20.50 32.44
C PHE A 147 0.70 21.06 32.94
N VAL A 148 0.58 22.38 33.10
CA VAL A 148 -0.71 23.06 33.35
C VAL A 148 -1.12 23.69 32.04
N PHE A 149 -2.33 23.37 31.57
CA PHE A 149 -2.78 23.77 30.22
C PHE A 149 -3.00 25.28 30.11
N ALA A 150 -2.43 25.89 29.07
CA ALA A 150 -2.45 27.33 28.81
C ALA A 150 -2.77 27.66 27.34
N ALA A 151 -4.03 27.41 26.94
CA ALA A 151 -4.53 27.52 25.56
C ALA A 151 -4.00 28.71 24.71
N PRO A 152 -3.67 28.48 23.42
CA PRO A 152 -3.55 27.17 22.75
C PRO A 152 -2.24 26.48 23.13
N GLU A 153 -2.22 25.14 23.12
CA GLU A 153 -1.00 24.35 23.24
C GLU A 153 -0.94 23.31 22.11
N ASN A 154 0.17 23.30 21.38
CA ASN A 154 0.39 22.41 20.24
C ASN A 154 1.63 21.54 20.50
N TRP A 155 1.47 20.24 20.36
CA TRP A 155 2.58 19.29 20.32
C TRP A 155 3.02 19.03 18.90
N LEU A 156 4.32 18.79 18.73
CA LEU A 156 4.94 18.29 17.51
C LEU A 156 5.80 17.08 17.90
N PHE A 157 5.49 15.92 17.34
CA PHE A 157 6.18 14.67 17.55
C PHE A 157 6.98 14.33 16.29
N ASN A 158 8.31 14.43 16.38
CA ASN A 158 9.23 14.01 15.33
C ASN A 158 9.72 12.60 15.68
N VAL A 159 9.30 11.58 14.93
CA VAL A 159 9.73 10.19 15.10
C VAL A 159 10.76 9.84 14.02
N THR A 160 11.92 9.35 14.44
CA THR A 160 13.08 9.06 13.60
C THR A 160 13.41 7.57 13.64
N LEU A 161 13.67 6.96 12.50
CA LEU A 161 14.33 5.65 12.41
C LEU A 161 15.83 5.88 12.17
N PRO A 162 16.75 5.59 13.11
CA PRO A 162 18.16 5.91 12.93
C PRO A 162 18.84 5.12 11.80
N ALA A 163 19.69 5.78 11.01
CA ALA A 163 20.39 5.21 9.85
C ALA A 163 21.39 4.06 10.15
N GLY A 164 21.53 3.66 11.41
CA GLY A 164 22.37 2.53 11.85
C GLY A 164 21.59 1.35 12.41
N VAL A 165 20.25 1.34 12.32
CA VAL A 165 19.41 0.23 12.77
C VAL A 165 19.57 -0.95 11.80
N PRO A 166 20.00 -2.14 12.27
CA PRO A 166 20.05 -3.34 11.44
C PRO A 166 18.67 -4.00 11.36
N ASP A 167 18.29 -4.41 10.16
CA ASP A 167 17.27 -5.42 9.86
C ASP A 167 15.95 -5.31 10.66
N VAL A 168 15.16 -4.30 10.29
CA VAL A 168 13.78 -4.08 10.77
C VAL A 168 12.76 -4.03 9.64
N ALA A 169 13.13 -4.45 8.43
CA ALA A 169 12.30 -4.29 7.22
C ALA A 169 10.94 -4.99 7.36
N GLY A 170 9.86 -4.31 6.96
CA GLY A 170 8.50 -4.85 7.04
C GLY A 170 7.91 -4.99 8.45
N MET A 171 8.65 -4.63 9.50
CA MET A 171 8.13 -4.59 10.88
C MET A 171 7.24 -3.37 11.11
N SER A 172 6.21 -3.51 11.95
CA SER A 172 5.31 -2.41 12.31
C SER A 172 5.41 -2.03 13.79
N CYS A 173 4.94 -0.84 14.14
CA CYS A 173 4.82 -0.37 15.53
C CYS A 173 3.50 0.39 15.70
N GLU A 174 2.54 -0.25 16.37
CA GLU A 174 1.27 0.38 16.70
C GLU A 174 1.32 0.95 18.12
N PHE A 175 0.99 2.24 18.28
CA PHE A 175 1.04 2.91 19.58
C PHE A 175 0.08 4.10 19.68
N LYS A 176 -0.31 4.40 20.91
CA LYS A 176 -1.10 5.57 21.29
C LYS A 176 -0.21 6.61 21.95
N PHE A 177 -0.31 7.87 21.51
CA PHE A 177 0.02 9.01 22.37
C PHE A 177 -1.17 9.25 23.30
N VAL A 178 -0.96 9.11 24.60
CA VAL A 178 -2.00 9.21 25.63
C VAL A 178 -1.79 10.48 26.44
N PHE A 179 -2.81 11.33 26.50
CA PHE A 179 -2.85 12.55 27.30
C PHE A 179 -3.76 12.31 28.52
N ASN A 180 -3.15 12.20 29.69
CA ASN A 180 -3.85 11.98 30.96
C ASN A 180 -4.06 13.34 31.66
N GLY A 181 -5.28 13.89 31.62
CA GLY A 181 -5.64 15.17 32.23
C GLY A 181 -6.32 15.00 33.60
N TRP A 182 -6.02 15.90 34.54
CA TRP A 182 -6.73 16.00 35.82
C TRP A 182 -6.78 17.43 36.36
N GLN A 183 -7.69 17.66 37.31
CA GLN A 183 -8.00 18.98 37.83
C GLN A 183 -6.79 19.67 38.49
N GLU A 184 -6.59 20.95 38.16
CA GLU A 184 -5.53 21.78 38.74
C GLU A 184 -5.52 21.75 40.29
N GLY A 185 -4.32 21.62 40.86
CA GLY A 185 -4.10 21.67 42.30
C GLY A 185 -4.34 20.34 43.03
N PHE A 186 -4.70 19.27 42.30
CA PHE A 186 -4.76 17.90 42.80
C PHE A 186 -3.51 17.10 42.43
N ALA A 187 -3.22 16.05 43.20
CA ALA A 187 -2.13 15.12 42.91
C ALA A 187 -2.52 14.16 41.78
N ALA A 188 -1.55 13.75 40.95
CA ALA A 188 -1.80 12.85 39.82
C ALA A 188 -2.22 11.42 40.27
N PRO A 189 -3.25 10.81 39.65
CA PRO A 189 -4.48 11.43 39.16
C PRO A 189 -5.48 11.59 40.32
N SER A 190 -6.17 12.74 40.41
CA SER A 190 -7.22 12.99 41.42
C SER A 190 -8.05 14.23 41.06
N GLY A 191 -9.27 14.28 41.58
CA GLY A 191 -10.27 15.29 41.20
C GLY A 191 -11.10 14.80 40.01
N PHE A 192 -11.62 15.74 39.22
CA PHE A 192 -12.03 15.41 37.85
C PHE A 192 -10.79 15.04 37.02
N HIS A 193 -10.96 14.13 36.08
CA HIS A 193 -9.93 13.61 35.20
C HIS A 193 -10.56 13.16 33.88
N ASP A 194 -9.75 13.12 32.85
CA ASP A 194 -10.14 12.82 31.46
C ASP A 194 -8.91 12.28 30.72
N GLU A 195 -9.10 11.41 29.73
CA GLU A 195 -8.02 10.68 29.06
C GLU A 195 -8.28 10.61 27.56
N GLU A 196 -7.42 11.27 26.79
CA GLU A 196 -7.52 11.36 25.33
C GLU A 196 -6.35 10.62 24.67
N GLU A 197 -6.62 9.94 23.55
CA GLU A 197 -5.67 9.09 22.86
C GLU A 197 -5.60 9.40 21.36
N VAL A 198 -4.39 9.56 20.81
CA VAL A 198 -4.14 9.55 19.36
C VAL A 198 -3.50 8.22 18.99
N GLU A 199 -4.18 7.40 18.20
CA GLU A 199 -3.66 6.16 17.62
C GLU A 199 -2.71 6.44 16.46
N ASN A 200 -1.63 5.67 16.38
CA ASN A 200 -0.62 5.76 15.34
C ASN A 200 -0.15 4.35 14.97
N ILE A 201 0.09 4.16 13.68
CA ILE A 201 0.87 3.05 13.14
C ILE A 201 2.08 3.68 12.47
N LEU A 202 3.24 3.03 12.59
CA LEU A 202 4.43 3.28 11.79
C LEU A 202 4.92 1.93 11.29
N GLU A 203 5.42 1.86 10.06
CA GLU A 203 6.00 0.66 9.47
C GLU A 203 7.38 0.96 8.88
N ALA A 204 8.31 0.02 9.04
CA ALA A 204 9.59 0.05 8.33
C ALA A 204 9.37 -0.40 6.89
N ALA A 205 9.92 0.32 5.91
CA ALA A 205 9.78 -0.07 4.52
C ALA A 205 10.33 -1.50 4.29
N PHE A 206 9.61 -2.27 3.49
CA PHE A 206 10.12 -3.54 3.00
C PHE A 206 11.35 -3.30 2.12
N SER A 207 12.48 -3.91 2.48
CA SER A 207 13.73 -3.85 1.72
C SER A 207 14.17 -5.24 1.30
N ALA A 208 14.48 -5.42 0.03
CA ALA A 208 14.91 -6.69 -0.53
C ALA A 208 16.22 -6.54 -1.32
N THR A 209 16.87 -7.65 -1.63
CA THR A 209 18.11 -7.66 -2.43
C THR A 209 17.95 -8.49 -3.70
N ALA A 210 18.12 -7.84 -4.84
CA ALA A 210 18.05 -8.44 -6.17
C ALA A 210 19.43 -8.54 -6.82
N ASN A 211 19.66 -9.58 -7.60
CA ASN A 211 20.89 -9.82 -8.35
C ASN A 211 20.62 -9.71 -9.85
N ALA A 212 20.91 -8.57 -10.46
CA ALA A 212 20.77 -8.44 -11.91
C ALA A 212 21.91 -9.19 -12.64
N SER A 213 21.51 -9.90 -13.70
CA SER A 213 22.41 -10.62 -14.60
C SER A 213 22.83 -9.71 -15.77
N PRO A 214 24.05 -9.88 -16.33
CA PRO A 214 24.48 -9.07 -17.46
C PRO A 214 23.65 -9.44 -18.70
N ILE A 215 22.99 -8.45 -19.27
CA ILE A 215 22.31 -8.58 -20.57
C ILE A 215 23.26 -8.32 -21.74
N ALA A 216 24.42 -7.70 -21.48
CA ALA A 216 25.55 -7.69 -22.39
C ALA A 216 26.88 -7.55 -21.63
N ASP A 217 27.93 -8.29 -22.03
CA ASP A 217 29.32 -7.92 -21.70
C ASP A 217 30.32 -8.15 -22.86
N ALA A 218 31.42 -7.41 -22.84
CA ALA A 218 32.45 -7.45 -23.87
C ALA A 218 33.77 -6.83 -23.38
N TYR A 219 34.83 -6.92 -24.16
CA TYR A 219 35.99 -6.04 -24.02
C TYR A 219 36.45 -5.42 -25.35
N VAL A 220 37.02 -4.23 -25.24
CA VAL A 220 37.63 -3.50 -26.36
C VAL A 220 39.15 -3.58 -26.27
N HIS A 221 39.81 -3.76 -27.42
CA HIS A 221 41.25 -4.03 -27.47
C HIS A 221 41.98 -3.09 -28.42
N GLN A 222 42.82 -2.22 -27.86
CA GLN A 222 43.47 -1.12 -28.60
C GLN A 222 44.38 -1.60 -29.75
N ALA A 223 44.95 -2.81 -29.66
CA ALA A 223 45.85 -3.35 -30.68
C ALA A 223 45.11 -3.97 -31.88
N GLY A 224 43.83 -4.30 -31.72
CA GLY A 224 42.93 -4.74 -32.77
C GLY A 224 41.67 -3.87 -32.74
N PRO A 225 41.75 -2.60 -33.14
CA PRO A 225 40.79 -1.59 -32.70
C PRO A 225 39.38 -1.74 -33.30
N ASP A 226 39.23 -2.55 -34.36
CA ASP A 226 37.96 -2.94 -34.98
C ASP A 226 37.55 -4.40 -34.65
N SER A 227 38.23 -5.05 -33.68
CA SER A 227 37.88 -6.42 -33.25
C SER A 227 36.82 -6.42 -32.15
N ARG A 228 35.89 -7.37 -32.26
CA ARG A 228 34.76 -7.63 -31.36
C ARG A 228 35.06 -8.82 -30.47
N HIS A 229 34.55 -8.80 -29.24
CA HIS A 229 34.79 -9.85 -28.23
C HIS A 229 33.56 -10.19 -27.38
N GLY A 230 32.35 -9.79 -27.81
CA GLY A 230 31.07 -10.04 -27.10
C GLY A 230 30.54 -11.48 -27.23
N THR A 231 31.44 -12.46 -27.37
CA THR A 231 31.13 -13.90 -27.35
C THR A 231 32.25 -14.71 -26.69
N GLU A 232 33.19 -14.05 -26.00
CA GLU A 232 34.35 -14.69 -25.36
C GLU A 232 33.98 -15.05 -23.91
N THR A 233 34.30 -16.27 -23.44
CA THR A 233 33.88 -16.69 -22.08
C THR A 233 34.66 -16.02 -20.94
N GLU A 234 35.65 -15.19 -21.27
CA GLU A 234 36.50 -14.41 -20.35
C GLU A 234 36.85 -13.06 -21.01
N PHE A 235 36.87 -11.99 -20.22
CA PHE A 235 37.28 -10.66 -20.68
C PHE A 235 38.46 -10.10 -19.87
N ASP A 236 39.30 -9.27 -20.51
CA ASP A 236 40.55 -8.78 -19.94
C ASP A 236 40.54 -7.26 -19.70
N ILE A 237 41.00 -6.84 -18.51
CA ILE A 237 41.38 -5.43 -18.23
C ILE A 237 42.91 -5.32 -18.25
N LYS A 238 43.45 -4.43 -19.10
CA LYS A 238 44.88 -4.41 -19.42
C LYS A 238 45.45 -3.01 -19.53
N SER A 239 46.54 -2.75 -18.80
CA SER A 239 47.42 -1.60 -18.96
C SER A 239 48.76 -2.05 -19.56
N ALA A 240 49.04 -1.61 -20.79
CA ALA A 240 50.26 -1.94 -21.50
C ALA A 240 50.64 -0.86 -22.54
N SER A 241 51.87 -0.35 -22.46
CA SER A 241 52.40 0.66 -23.37
C SER A 241 52.47 0.17 -24.82
N GLY A 242 52.23 1.06 -25.79
CA GLY A 242 52.38 0.78 -27.22
C GLY A 242 51.06 0.48 -27.96
N GLY A 243 49.93 0.96 -27.43
CA GLY A 243 48.61 0.71 -28.03
C GLY A 243 48.03 -0.65 -27.66
N LEU A 244 48.33 -1.15 -26.46
CA LEU A 244 48.03 -2.53 -26.03
C LEU A 244 47.05 -2.58 -24.83
N ASN A 245 46.31 -1.51 -24.56
CA ASN A 245 45.35 -1.49 -23.46
C ASN A 245 44.08 -2.28 -23.83
N LYS A 246 43.37 -2.78 -22.81
CA LYS A 246 42.04 -3.39 -22.90
C LYS A 246 41.15 -2.89 -21.77
N ARG A 247 39.86 -2.73 -22.07
CA ARG A 247 38.82 -2.30 -21.12
C ARG A 247 37.59 -3.18 -21.30
N ALA A 248 36.90 -3.48 -20.22
CA ALA A 248 35.66 -4.24 -20.25
C ALA A 248 34.45 -3.31 -20.30
N PHE A 249 33.34 -3.79 -20.85
CA PHE A 249 32.02 -3.16 -20.78
C PHE A 249 31.01 -4.19 -20.29
N ALA A 250 30.10 -3.81 -19.39
CA ALA A 250 29.02 -4.67 -18.91
C ALA A 250 27.74 -3.86 -18.69
N ARG A 251 26.61 -4.37 -19.17
CA ARG A 251 25.27 -3.81 -18.98
C ARG A 251 24.36 -4.86 -18.37
N PHE A 252 23.56 -4.42 -17.41
CA PHE A 252 22.64 -5.24 -16.64
C PHE A 252 21.22 -4.77 -16.91
N GLY A 253 20.33 -5.72 -17.18
CA GLY A 253 18.90 -5.46 -17.27
C GLY A 253 18.31 -5.58 -15.87
N PHE A 254 17.59 -4.55 -15.44
CA PHE A 254 16.79 -4.53 -14.23
C PHE A 254 15.69 -3.49 -14.41
N HIS A 255 14.61 -3.63 -13.66
CA HIS A 255 13.51 -2.69 -13.67
C HIS A 255 12.89 -2.62 -12.27
N PHE A 256 12.41 -1.45 -11.88
CA PHE A 256 11.82 -1.20 -10.57
C PHE A 256 10.65 -0.22 -10.73
N PRO A 257 9.59 -0.34 -9.92
CA PRO A 257 8.46 0.59 -9.96
C PRO A 257 8.85 2.02 -9.57
N ASP A 258 8.07 3.00 -10.02
CA ASP A 258 8.40 4.41 -9.82
C ASP A 258 8.31 4.82 -8.34
N GLY A 259 9.43 5.33 -7.80
CA GLY A 259 9.58 5.65 -6.39
C GLY A 259 10.30 4.59 -5.55
N THR A 260 10.71 3.45 -6.14
CA THR A 260 11.69 2.55 -5.50
C THR A 260 12.93 3.33 -5.06
N SER A 261 13.33 3.18 -3.80
CA SER A 261 14.51 3.83 -3.23
C SER A 261 15.70 2.87 -3.21
N ILE A 262 16.80 3.21 -3.89
CA ILE A 262 17.99 2.34 -3.95
C ILE A 262 18.85 2.56 -2.72
N LEU A 263 18.90 1.55 -1.83
CA LEU A 263 19.63 1.64 -0.56
C LEU A 263 21.12 1.34 -0.72
N SER A 264 21.46 0.40 -1.58
CA SER A 264 22.84 0.19 -2.06
C SER A 264 22.87 -0.59 -3.37
N SER A 265 23.92 -0.41 -4.18
CA SER A 265 24.21 -1.33 -5.27
C SER A 265 25.70 -1.56 -5.49
N SER A 266 26.06 -2.82 -5.77
CA SER A 266 27.43 -3.29 -5.97
C SER A 266 27.56 -4.01 -7.31
N LEU A 267 28.32 -3.43 -8.23
CA LEU A 267 28.77 -4.12 -9.44
C LEU A 267 29.91 -5.08 -9.06
N ARG A 268 29.77 -6.37 -9.40
CA ARG A 268 30.69 -7.42 -8.97
C ARG A 268 31.17 -8.27 -10.15
N LEU A 269 32.49 -8.36 -10.31
CA LEU A 269 33.15 -9.14 -11.38
C LEU A 269 34.11 -10.19 -10.79
N PHE A 270 34.05 -11.44 -11.25
CA PHE A 270 34.94 -12.50 -10.77
C PHE A 270 36.29 -12.48 -11.49
N MET A 271 37.33 -12.04 -10.79
CA MET A 271 38.70 -11.97 -11.32
C MET A 271 39.38 -13.35 -11.23
N LYS A 272 39.24 -14.14 -12.30
CA LYS A 272 39.87 -15.46 -12.48
C LYS A 272 41.40 -15.39 -12.39
N ALA A 273 42.02 -14.40 -13.05
CA ALA A 273 43.47 -14.19 -13.01
C ALA A 273 43.81 -12.74 -12.66
N SER A 274 44.63 -12.56 -11.62
CA SER A 274 45.03 -11.25 -11.10
C SER A 274 46.28 -10.69 -11.78
N PRO A 275 46.48 -9.36 -11.78
CA PRO A 275 47.63 -8.76 -12.43
C PRO A 275 48.92 -8.98 -11.62
N SER A 276 50.05 -9.03 -12.32
CA SER A 276 51.39 -9.28 -11.77
C SER A 276 51.92 -8.22 -10.77
N ALA A 277 51.13 -7.19 -10.48
CA ALA A 277 51.18 -6.33 -9.31
C ALA A 277 49.85 -5.57 -9.20
N SER A 278 49.42 -5.22 -7.99
CA SER A 278 48.14 -4.54 -7.73
C SER A 278 47.95 -3.27 -8.58
N ARG A 279 46.73 -3.10 -9.08
CA ARG A 279 46.25 -1.98 -9.89
C ARG A 279 45.04 -1.34 -9.21
N THR A 280 44.64 -0.18 -9.70
CA THR A 280 43.35 0.42 -9.39
C THR A 280 42.51 0.37 -10.65
N TYR A 281 41.37 -0.32 -10.58
CA TYR A 281 40.41 -0.43 -11.66
C TYR A 281 39.21 0.45 -11.34
N ALA A 282 38.84 1.32 -12.27
CA ALA A 282 37.70 2.23 -12.11
C ALA A 282 36.52 1.75 -12.94
N VAL A 283 35.32 2.03 -12.42
CA VAL A 283 34.02 1.83 -13.07
C VAL A 283 33.49 3.20 -13.44
N ALA A 284 33.10 3.39 -14.70
CA ALA A 284 32.54 4.64 -15.21
C ALA A 284 31.33 4.34 -16.11
N ARG A 285 30.19 4.96 -15.82
CA ARG A 285 28.95 4.81 -16.57
C ARG A 285 29.14 5.15 -18.05
N ALA A 286 28.63 4.31 -18.94
CA ALA A 286 28.59 4.59 -20.37
C ALA A 286 27.55 5.68 -20.68
N LEU A 287 27.85 6.56 -21.65
CA LEU A 287 27.04 7.73 -22.01
C LEU A 287 26.26 7.55 -23.34
N SER A 288 26.32 6.36 -23.94
CA SER A 288 25.54 5.98 -25.13
C SER A 288 25.39 4.47 -25.20
N ASP A 289 24.35 4.00 -25.89
CA ASP A 289 24.12 2.58 -26.15
C ASP A 289 25.27 1.91 -26.93
N TRP A 290 25.37 0.59 -26.79
CA TRP A 290 26.33 -0.27 -27.47
C TRP A 290 25.77 -1.69 -27.64
N VAL A 291 26.13 -2.33 -28.75
CA VAL A 291 25.77 -3.73 -29.05
C VAL A 291 26.94 -4.63 -28.70
N GLU A 292 26.65 -5.80 -28.12
CA GLU A 292 27.62 -6.74 -27.55
C GLU A 292 28.67 -7.25 -28.55
N ASP A 293 28.26 -7.94 -29.62
CA ASP A 293 29.13 -8.23 -30.78
C ASP A 293 29.28 -7.00 -31.72
N GLY A 294 28.87 -5.81 -31.29
CA GLY A 294 29.03 -4.57 -32.05
C GLY A 294 30.20 -3.69 -31.58
N ILE A 295 30.59 -3.80 -30.31
CA ILE A 295 31.56 -2.91 -29.66
C ILE A 295 33.01 -3.29 -29.99
N THR A 296 33.82 -2.26 -30.22
CA THR A 296 35.23 -2.30 -30.61
C THR A 296 35.93 -1.07 -30.00
N TRP A 297 37.26 -1.00 -30.08
CA TRP A 297 37.98 0.18 -29.56
C TRP A 297 37.59 1.48 -30.31
N ASN A 298 37.25 1.41 -31.59
CA ASN A 298 36.95 2.58 -32.42
C ASN A 298 35.52 3.13 -32.28
N ASN A 299 34.58 2.35 -31.71
CA ASN A 299 33.18 2.76 -31.50
C ASN A 299 32.69 2.58 -30.05
N GLN A 300 33.60 2.38 -29.08
CA GLN A 300 33.24 2.33 -27.66
C GLN A 300 32.55 3.63 -27.20
N PRO A 301 31.53 3.57 -26.32
CA PRO A 301 30.90 4.75 -25.74
C PRO A 301 31.89 5.71 -25.06
N ALA A 302 31.51 6.98 -24.98
CA ALA A 302 32.11 7.88 -24.00
C ALA A 302 31.64 7.50 -22.58
N THR A 303 32.42 7.84 -21.55
CA THR A 303 32.16 7.47 -20.16
C THR A 303 32.06 8.68 -19.24
N SER A 304 31.43 8.51 -18.08
CA SER A 304 31.31 9.54 -17.04
C SER A 304 32.69 10.03 -16.53
N SER A 305 32.74 11.28 -16.09
CA SER A 305 33.96 11.89 -15.54
C SER A 305 33.60 12.85 -14.39
N PRO A 306 34.07 12.61 -13.15
CA PRO A 306 34.92 11.48 -12.72
C PRO A 306 34.22 10.11 -12.87
N PRO A 307 34.99 9.00 -12.87
CA PRO A 307 34.43 7.65 -12.74
C PRO A 307 33.60 7.51 -11.45
N THR A 308 32.57 6.68 -11.50
CA THR A 308 31.64 6.42 -10.38
C THR A 308 32.37 5.88 -9.16
N ALA A 309 33.22 4.86 -9.34
CA ALA A 309 33.95 4.21 -8.26
C ALA A 309 35.28 3.60 -8.73
N SER A 310 36.12 3.17 -7.79
CA SER A 310 37.33 2.40 -8.10
C SER A 310 37.72 1.41 -7.00
N ALA A 311 38.30 0.29 -7.39
CA ALA A 311 38.70 -0.82 -6.52
C ALA A 311 40.17 -1.21 -6.76
N SER A 312 40.83 -1.74 -5.74
CA SER A 312 42.18 -2.29 -5.87
C SER A 312 42.11 -3.74 -6.33
N SER A 313 42.79 -4.09 -7.41
CA SER A 313 42.80 -5.46 -7.97
C SER A 313 43.42 -6.51 -7.04
N GLY A 314 44.27 -6.08 -6.10
CA GLY A 314 45.17 -6.99 -5.39
C GLY A 314 46.07 -7.79 -6.34
N THR A 315 46.53 -8.95 -5.87
CA THR A 315 47.34 -9.93 -6.64
C THR A 315 46.93 -11.37 -6.29
N THR A 316 45.63 -11.59 -6.09
CA THR A 316 45.05 -12.90 -5.71
C THR A 316 44.11 -13.36 -6.81
N ASN A 317 44.31 -14.56 -7.35
CA ASN A 317 43.44 -15.16 -8.36
C ASN A 317 42.16 -15.72 -7.73
N ASN A 318 41.09 -15.80 -8.52
CA ASN A 318 39.79 -16.37 -8.14
C ASN A 318 39.12 -15.61 -6.98
N VAL A 319 39.03 -14.29 -7.11
CA VAL A 319 38.36 -13.41 -6.14
C VAL A 319 37.34 -12.52 -6.83
N TRP A 320 36.27 -12.16 -6.13
CA TRP A 320 35.39 -11.07 -6.55
C TRP A 320 36.10 -9.72 -6.41
N LEU A 321 35.91 -8.86 -7.39
CA LEU A 321 36.14 -7.43 -7.28
C LEU A 321 34.79 -6.72 -7.32
N SER A 322 34.59 -5.77 -6.41
CA SER A 322 33.31 -5.08 -6.21
C SER A 322 33.50 -3.56 -6.28
N TRP A 323 32.51 -2.87 -6.83
CA TRP A 323 32.44 -1.42 -6.88
C TRP A 323 31.05 -0.96 -6.46
N ASP A 324 30.99 0.03 -5.56
CA ASP A 324 29.75 0.75 -5.25
C ASP A 324 29.31 1.54 -6.50
N VAL A 325 28.10 1.27 -6.96
CA VAL A 325 27.46 1.97 -8.09
C VAL A 325 26.07 2.48 -7.72
N THR A 326 25.79 2.58 -6.41
CA THR A 326 24.47 2.97 -5.85
C THR A 326 23.90 4.21 -6.54
N ALA A 327 24.70 5.28 -6.66
CA ALA A 327 24.25 6.54 -7.26
C ALA A 327 24.00 6.47 -8.78
N ASP A 328 24.67 5.58 -9.53
CA ASP A 328 24.34 5.36 -10.95
C ASP A 328 23.04 4.56 -11.08
N VAL A 329 22.81 3.55 -10.22
CA VAL A 329 21.60 2.71 -10.24
C VAL A 329 20.37 3.49 -9.78
N ASP A 330 20.50 4.31 -8.73
CA ASP A 330 19.48 5.29 -8.31
C ASP A 330 19.11 6.23 -9.48
N SER A 331 20.12 6.79 -10.16
CA SER A 331 19.95 7.64 -11.34
C SER A 331 19.47 6.90 -12.61
N PHE A 332 19.35 5.56 -12.58
CA PHE A 332 18.75 4.75 -13.64
C PHE A 332 17.30 4.40 -13.34
N VAL A 333 16.92 4.34 -12.05
CA VAL A 333 15.56 4.03 -11.59
C VAL A 333 14.69 5.28 -11.56
N ASP A 334 15.23 6.43 -11.14
CA ASP A 334 14.55 7.73 -11.23
C ASP A 334 14.42 8.27 -12.67
N LYS A 335 14.99 7.54 -13.65
CA LYS A 335 15.03 7.86 -15.09
C LYS A 335 15.81 9.16 -15.42
N THR A 336 16.65 9.67 -14.52
CA THR A 336 17.58 10.80 -14.77
C THR A 336 18.62 10.46 -15.86
N PHE A 337 19.03 9.19 -15.97
CA PHE A 337 19.89 8.69 -17.04
C PHE A 337 19.36 7.38 -17.64
N GLU A 338 19.65 7.14 -18.92
CA GLU A 338 19.40 5.85 -19.58
C GLU A 338 20.48 4.81 -19.22
N ASN A 339 20.06 3.57 -18.93
CA ASN A 339 20.95 2.47 -18.54
C ASN A 339 21.71 1.86 -19.73
N PHE A 340 22.90 2.41 -19.98
CA PHE A 340 23.89 1.84 -20.90
C PHE A 340 24.95 0.97 -20.21
N GLY A 341 24.82 0.68 -18.91
CA GLY A 341 25.84 0.00 -18.12
C GLY A 341 27.14 0.80 -17.94
N TRP A 342 28.26 0.09 -17.78
CA TRP A 342 29.54 0.66 -17.36
C TRP A 342 30.74 0.16 -18.18
N GLU A 343 31.74 1.03 -18.35
CA GLU A 343 33.12 0.66 -18.69
C GLU A 343 33.91 0.33 -17.41
N VAL A 344 34.80 -0.66 -17.48
CA VAL A 344 35.80 -0.94 -16.43
C VAL A 344 37.22 -0.89 -17.00
N HIS A 345 38.06 0.00 -16.47
CA HIS A 345 39.40 0.28 -17.00
C HIS A 345 40.48 0.42 -15.91
N ASP A 346 41.75 0.33 -16.31
CA ASP A 346 42.90 0.61 -15.45
C ASP A 346 43.18 2.12 -15.38
N THR A 347 43.08 2.71 -14.18
CA THR A 347 43.23 4.17 -13.97
C THR A 347 44.62 4.70 -14.35
N ALA A 348 45.58 3.82 -14.61
CA ALA A 348 46.90 4.15 -15.12
C ALA A 348 47.26 3.24 -16.32
N GLU A 349 46.48 3.34 -17.40
CA GLU A 349 46.75 2.78 -18.73
C GLU A 349 48.20 3.05 -19.22
N ASN A 350 48.64 2.29 -20.22
CA ASN A 350 49.95 2.42 -20.88
C ASN A 350 51.18 2.06 -20.01
N SER A 351 51.01 1.18 -19.02
CA SER A 351 52.11 0.68 -18.18
C SER A 351 53.24 0.04 -19.02
N ALA A 352 54.49 0.41 -18.73
CA ALA A 352 55.67 -0.13 -19.42
C ALA A 352 55.99 -1.61 -19.09
N ILE A 353 55.33 -2.16 -18.06
CA ILE A 353 55.26 -3.60 -17.76
C ILE A 353 53.81 -4.01 -17.95
N VAL A 354 53.53 -5.07 -18.71
CA VAL A 354 52.16 -5.54 -18.92
C VAL A 354 51.51 -5.87 -17.59
N ARG A 355 50.37 -5.20 -17.31
CA ARG A 355 49.45 -5.51 -16.21
C ARG A 355 48.13 -5.88 -16.85
N GLU A 356 47.65 -7.08 -16.57
CA GLU A 356 46.55 -7.72 -17.27
C GLU A 356 45.84 -8.61 -16.25
N ALA A 357 44.52 -8.52 -16.18
CA ALA A 357 43.67 -9.33 -15.33
C ALA A 357 42.51 -9.88 -16.16
N ALA A 358 42.26 -11.17 -16.02
CA ALA A 358 41.18 -11.87 -16.72
C ALA A 358 40.01 -12.10 -15.76
N PHE A 359 38.83 -11.73 -16.22
CA PHE A 359 37.54 -11.86 -15.54
C PHE A 359 36.65 -12.85 -16.30
N ILE A 360 35.69 -13.42 -15.60
CA ILE A 360 34.66 -14.28 -16.19
C ILE A 360 33.60 -13.42 -16.88
N ALA A 361 33.22 -13.79 -18.11
CA ALA A 361 32.20 -13.13 -18.93
C ALA A 361 30.85 -13.87 -18.86
N ARG A 362 29.79 -13.28 -19.42
CA ARG A 362 28.43 -13.86 -19.51
C ARG A 362 28.41 -15.23 -20.19
N GLU A 363 29.17 -15.42 -21.27
CA GLU A 363 29.19 -16.69 -22.04
C GLU A 363 29.82 -17.87 -21.28
N ASN A 364 30.37 -17.63 -20.09
CA ASN A 364 30.98 -18.70 -19.31
C ASN A 364 29.95 -19.72 -18.82
N SER A 365 30.32 -21.00 -18.85
CA SER A 365 29.48 -22.10 -18.37
C SER A 365 29.37 -22.17 -16.84
N ASP A 366 30.22 -21.45 -16.10
CA ASP A 366 30.20 -21.39 -14.64
C ASP A 366 29.41 -20.16 -14.17
N GLU A 367 28.08 -20.32 -14.12
CA GLU A 367 27.14 -19.21 -13.88
C GLU A 367 27.38 -18.52 -12.55
N THR A 368 27.85 -19.27 -11.55
CA THR A 368 28.22 -18.80 -10.20
C THR A 368 29.36 -17.77 -10.16
N LYS A 369 29.98 -17.47 -11.32
CA LYS A 369 31.10 -16.55 -11.48
C LYS A 369 30.90 -15.53 -12.61
N ARG A 370 29.77 -15.56 -13.33
CA ARG A 370 29.41 -14.50 -14.28
C ARG A 370 29.37 -13.14 -13.55
N PRO A 371 29.48 -12.00 -14.26
CA PRO A 371 29.21 -10.70 -13.67
C PRO A 371 27.85 -10.69 -12.95
N VAL A 372 27.75 -9.92 -11.87
CA VAL A 372 26.47 -9.69 -11.16
C VAL A 372 26.41 -8.25 -10.66
N LEU A 373 25.22 -7.65 -10.74
CA LEU A 373 24.93 -6.37 -10.13
C LEU A 373 23.95 -6.62 -8.97
N GLU A 374 24.48 -6.54 -7.76
CA GLU A 374 23.73 -6.70 -6.51
C GLU A 374 23.05 -5.37 -6.18
N ILE A 375 21.74 -5.37 -5.91
CA ILE A 375 20.93 -4.17 -5.68
C ILE A 375 20.08 -4.41 -4.43
N THR A 376 20.34 -3.71 -3.34
CA THR A 376 19.45 -3.64 -2.19
C THR A 376 18.60 -2.40 -2.32
N PHE A 377 17.28 -2.57 -2.33
CA PHE A 377 16.30 -1.52 -2.58
C PHE A 377 15.18 -1.60 -1.55
N ALA A 378 14.51 -0.48 -1.31
CA ALA A 378 13.24 -0.44 -0.63
C ALA A 378 12.10 -0.22 -1.63
N ALA A 379 10.97 -0.86 -1.34
CA ALA A 379 9.73 -0.61 -2.02
C ALA A 379 9.31 0.88 -1.91
N PRO A 380 8.69 1.47 -2.95
CA PRO A 380 7.84 2.64 -2.74
C PRO A 380 6.71 2.30 -1.75
N ALA A 381 6.21 3.30 -1.03
CA ALA A 381 4.96 3.16 -0.30
C ALA A 381 3.81 2.85 -1.27
N ALA A 382 2.95 1.89 -0.94
CA ALA A 382 1.80 1.55 -1.77
C ALA A 382 0.71 2.63 -1.66
N THR A 383 0.69 3.57 -2.60
CA THR A 383 -0.29 4.68 -2.64
C THR A 383 -1.71 4.25 -3.05
N THR A 384 -1.93 2.96 -3.28
CA THR A 384 -3.14 2.38 -3.86
C THR A 384 -4.26 2.32 -2.82
N THR A 385 -5.37 3.02 -3.07
CA THR A 385 -6.48 3.15 -2.10
C THR A 385 -7.62 2.15 -2.32
N HIS A 386 -7.36 1.05 -3.02
CA HIS A 386 -8.31 -0.02 -3.34
C HIS A 386 -7.61 -1.38 -3.33
N LEU A 387 -8.38 -2.46 -3.40
CA LEU A 387 -7.84 -3.80 -3.57
C LEU A 387 -7.16 -3.94 -4.93
N VAL A 388 -6.11 -4.76 -4.96
CA VAL A 388 -5.39 -5.14 -6.18
C VAL A 388 -5.38 -6.67 -6.34
N VAL A 389 -5.27 -7.13 -7.58
CA VAL A 389 -4.74 -8.43 -7.97
C VAL A 389 -3.25 -8.42 -7.64
N ASN A 390 -2.76 -9.33 -6.79
CA ASN A 390 -1.39 -9.27 -6.25
C ASN A 390 -0.48 -10.40 -6.76
N GLU A 391 -1.04 -11.57 -7.05
CA GLU A 391 -0.35 -12.72 -7.64
C GLU A 391 -1.35 -13.58 -8.44
N VAL A 392 -0.91 -14.12 -9.58
CA VAL A 392 -1.72 -14.92 -10.52
C VAL A 392 -0.96 -16.18 -10.90
N TYR A 393 -1.59 -17.33 -10.67
CA TYR A 393 -1.05 -18.64 -10.98
C TYR A 393 -1.90 -19.32 -12.06
N ALA A 394 -1.49 -19.13 -13.32
CA ALA A 394 -2.20 -19.63 -14.51
C ALA A 394 -1.68 -20.97 -15.03
N ASP A 395 -0.36 -21.23 -15.00
CA ASP A 395 0.28 -22.40 -15.62
C ASP A 395 0.67 -23.46 -14.57
N VAL A 396 -0.09 -24.56 -14.46
CA VAL A 396 -0.15 -25.37 -13.23
C VAL A 396 0.93 -26.46 -13.13
N GLY A 397 2.01 -26.09 -12.43
CA GLY A 397 3.20 -26.87 -12.08
C GLY A 397 3.07 -28.40 -12.00
N SER A 398 3.64 -29.09 -13.00
CA SER A 398 3.58 -30.55 -13.12
C SER A 398 4.95 -31.25 -12.97
N PRO A 399 5.08 -32.31 -12.14
CA PRO A 399 4.07 -32.97 -11.34
C PRO A 399 4.06 -32.48 -9.89
N GLY A 400 2.99 -31.80 -9.46
CA GLY A 400 2.76 -31.59 -8.03
C GLY A 400 1.59 -30.68 -7.70
N LYS A 401 1.55 -29.49 -8.32
CA LYS A 401 0.65 -28.41 -7.91
C LYS A 401 -0.80 -28.64 -8.32
N GLY A 402 -1.08 -29.38 -9.39
CA GLY A 402 -2.45 -29.82 -9.67
C GLY A 402 -2.69 -30.22 -11.11
N SER A 403 -3.70 -29.60 -11.71
CA SER A 403 -3.92 -29.50 -13.15
C SER A 403 -4.59 -28.17 -13.47
N ASP A 404 -4.38 -27.69 -14.70
CA ASP A 404 -4.97 -26.47 -15.25
C ASP A 404 -6.52 -26.50 -15.17
N GLY A 405 -7.13 -25.32 -15.15
CA GLY A 405 -8.55 -25.07 -14.88
C GLY A 405 -9.04 -25.45 -13.48
N THR A 406 -8.25 -26.21 -12.71
CA THR A 406 -8.67 -26.80 -11.43
C THR A 406 -7.89 -26.25 -10.25
N ASN A 407 -6.58 -26.02 -10.43
CA ASN A 407 -5.68 -25.56 -9.39
C ASN A 407 -4.90 -24.28 -9.75
N GLU A 408 -5.39 -23.56 -10.76
CA GLU A 408 -5.16 -22.12 -10.94
C GLU A 408 -5.60 -21.36 -9.68
N TRP A 409 -5.02 -20.18 -9.45
CA TRP A 409 -5.52 -19.25 -8.43
C TRP A 409 -5.11 -17.81 -8.72
N VAL A 410 -5.87 -16.89 -8.14
CA VAL A 410 -5.61 -15.45 -8.14
C VAL A 410 -5.61 -14.97 -6.69
N GLU A 411 -4.54 -14.28 -6.29
CA GLU A 411 -4.45 -13.57 -5.03
C GLU A 411 -4.92 -12.12 -5.19
N LEU A 412 -5.68 -11.63 -4.21
CA LEU A 412 -5.97 -10.22 -4.00
C LEU A 412 -5.27 -9.73 -2.73
N TYR A 413 -4.77 -8.50 -2.73
CA TYR A 413 -4.26 -7.81 -1.55
C TYR A 413 -5.09 -6.55 -1.26
N ASN A 414 -5.27 -6.24 0.03
CA ASN A 414 -5.92 -5.02 0.50
C ASN A 414 -4.87 -4.06 1.12
N PRO A 415 -4.32 -3.10 0.36
CA PRO A 415 -3.37 -2.10 0.87
C PRO A 415 -3.98 -1.07 1.83
N THR A 416 -5.30 -1.08 2.06
CA THR A 416 -5.95 -0.02 2.83
C THR A 416 -5.95 -0.29 4.35
N GLY A 417 -5.92 0.78 5.14
CA GLY A 417 -6.07 0.79 6.61
C GLY A 417 -7.43 0.33 7.16
N ALA A 418 -8.27 -0.34 6.35
CA ALA A 418 -9.58 -0.84 6.75
C ALA A 418 -9.90 -2.19 6.09
N ALA A 419 -10.75 -3.01 6.72
CA ALA A 419 -11.21 -4.27 6.13
C ALA A 419 -12.30 -4.04 5.07
N VAL A 420 -12.20 -4.75 3.93
CA VAL A 420 -13.10 -4.58 2.78
C VAL A 420 -13.96 -5.82 2.55
N ASP A 421 -15.28 -5.65 2.41
CA ASP A 421 -16.22 -6.74 2.09
C ASP A 421 -16.34 -6.90 0.56
N ILE A 422 -15.67 -7.92 0.02
CA ILE A 422 -15.70 -8.26 -1.42
C ILE A 422 -16.88 -9.16 -1.81
N LYS A 423 -17.87 -9.34 -0.93
CA LYS A 423 -19.03 -10.18 -1.25
C LYS A 423 -19.86 -9.59 -2.39
N ASN A 424 -20.18 -10.43 -3.36
CA ASN A 424 -20.84 -10.10 -4.64
C ASN A 424 -19.99 -9.25 -5.61
N TRP A 425 -18.70 -9.03 -5.33
CA TRP A 425 -17.75 -8.54 -6.34
C TRP A 425 -17.56 -9.61 -7.42
N GLN A 426 -16.84 -9.29 -8.50
CA GLN A 426 -16.57 -10.23 -9.59
C GLN A 426 -15.07 -10.38 -9.83
N ILE A 427 -14.67 -11.59 -10.22
CA ILE A 427 -13.37 -11.89 -10.81
C ILE A 427 -13.63 -12.37 -12.24
N CYS A 428 -12.86 -11.87 -13.22
CA CYS A 428 -13.03 -12.20 -14.63
C CYS A 428 -11.71 -12.61 -15.28
N ASP A 429 -11.82 -13.43 -16.32
CA ASP A 429 -10.81 -13.55 -17.37
C ASP A 429 -11.07 -12.48 -18.47
N SER A 430 -10.41 -12.59 -19.63
CA SER A 430 -10.68 -11.74 -20.80
C SER A 430 -12.08 -11.89 -21.42
N GLY A 431 -12.84 -12.94 -21.10
CA GLY A 431 -14.10 -13.32 -21.77
C GLY A 431 -15.36 -13.37 -20.90
N SER A 432 -15.25 -13.61 -19.59
CA SER A 432 -16.37 -13.93 -18.69
C SER A 432 -16.00 -13.72 -17.21
N CYS A 433 -17.00 -13.67 -16.32
CA CYS A 433 -16.84 -13.31 -14.90
C CYS A 433 -17.58 -14.25 -13.94
N ASP A 434 -16.88 -14.73 -12.91
CA ASP A 434 -17.47 -15.34 -11.73
C ASP A 434 -17.83 -14.29 -10.68
N THR A 435 -18.86 -14.56 -9.88
CA THR A 435 -19.29 -13.66 -8.79
C THR A 435 -18.87 -14.24 -7.45
N LEU A 436 -18.17 -13.43 -6.64
CA LEU A 436 -17.62 -13.77 -5.33
C LEU A 436 -18.72 -13.80 -4.23
N ALA A 437 -19.77 -14.60 -4.46
CA ALA A 437 -20.81 -14.92 -3.49
C ALA A 437 -21.71 -16.09 -3.94
N THR A 438 -21.78 -17.16 -3.14
CA THR A 438 -22.87 -18.16 -3.24
C THR A 438 -23.50 -18.54 -1.90
N THR A 439 -22.77 -18.44 -0.77
CA THR A 439 -23.29 -18.89 0.56
C THR A 439 -22.90 -18.01 1.77
N SER A 440 -21.77 -17.29 1.76
CA SER A 440 -21.33 -16.47 2.89
C SER A 440 -22.14 -15.17 3.08
N PRO A 441 -22.32 -14.68 4.33
CA PRO A 441 -23.03 -13.42 4.61
C PRO A 441 -22.21 -12.16 4.30
N SER A 442 -20.88 -12.25 4.40
CA SER A 442 -19.84 -11.27 4.03
C SER A 442 -18.56 -12.03 3.65
N ILE A 443 -17.62 -11.39 2.97
CA ILE A 443 -16.27 -11.89 2.67
C ILE A 443 -15.30 -10.72 2.93
N LEU A 444 -14.82 -10.60 4.17
CA LEU A 444 -13.97 -9.49 4.60
C LEU A 444 -12.50 -9.86 4.39
N ILE A 445 -11.80 -9.14 3.49
CA ILE A 445 -10.33 -9.10 3.52
C ILE A 445 -9.92 -8.13 4.65
N PRO A 446 -9.05 -8.52 5.59
CA PRO A 446 -8.51 -7.61 6.60
C PRO A 446 -7.77 -6.42 5.96
N SER A 447 -7.59 -5.36 6.74
CA SER A 447 -6.60 -4.32 6.42
C SER A 447 -5.22 -4.95 6.30
N HIS A 448 -4.44 -4.55 5.28
CA HIS A 448 -3.14 -5.15 4.93
C HIS A 448 -3.15 -6.68 4.79
N GLY A 449 -4.31 -7.27 4.48
CA GLY A 449 -4.52 -8.72 4.35
C GLY A 449 -4.72 -9.20 2.91
N PHE A 450 -4.67 -10.52 2.74
CA PHE A 450 -4.76 -11.21 1.45
C PHE A 450 -6.04 -12.06 1.32
N ALA A 451 -6.43 -12.37 0.08
CA ALA A 451 -7.42 -13.40 -0.25
C ALA A 451 -6.97 -14.22 -1.47
N ILE A 452 -7.19 -15.53 -1.46
CA ILE A 452 -6.85 -16.42 -2.58
C ILE A 452 -8.14 -16.98 -3.17
N ILE A 453 -8.36 -16.75 -4.45
CA ILE A 453 -9.50 -17.22 -5.23
C ILE A 453 -9.04 -18.39 -6.11
N THR A 454 -9.68 -19.55 -6.01
CA THR A 454 -9.36 -20.74 -6.82
C THR A 454 -10.62 -21.45 -7.33
N PRO A 455 -10.56 -22.19 -8.45
CA PRO A 455 -11.66 -23.03 -8.91
C PRO A 455 -12.07 -24.13 -7.91
N ASN A 456 -11.11 -24.68 -7.14
CA ASN A 456 -11.34 -25.90 -6.38
C ASN A 456 -10.61 -25.98 -5.02
N VAL A 457 -11.30 -26.51 -4.00
CA VAL A 457 -10.74 -26.80 -2.67
C VAL A 457 -9.55 -27.80 -2.68
N SER A 458 -9.32 -28.49 -3.80
CA SER A 458 -8.13 -29.33 -3.99
C SER A 458 -6.82 -28.54 -4.14
N THR A 459 -6.87 -27.21 -4.30
CA THR A 459 -5.70 -26.32 -4.35
C THR A 459 -5.06 -26.13 -2.98
N TRP A 460 -5.84 -26.10 -1.89
CA TRP A 460 -5.32 -25.84 -0.55
C TRP A 460 -4.22 -26.83 -0.09
N PRO A 461 -4.35 -28.17 -0.24
CA PRO A 461 -3.27 -29.11 0.12
C PRO A 461 -2.07 -29.13 -0.87
N LYS A 462 -1.86 -28.06 -1.64
CA LYS A 462 -0.76 -27.89 -2.62
C LYS A 462 0.22 -26.78 -2.24
N TRP A 463 -0.18 -25.92 -1.30
CA TRP A 463 0.50 -24.72 -0.88
C TRP A 463 0.53 -24.65 0.64
N GLU A 464 1.52 -23.94 1.18
CA GLU A 464 1.50 -23.48 2.55
C GLU A 464 1.00 -22.03 2.47
N ILE A 465 -0.18 -21.76 3.02
CA ILE A 465 -0.90 -20.48 2.92
C ILE A 465 -0.78 -19.77 4.26
N SER A 466 -0.42 -18.48 4.27
CA SER A 466 -0.15 -17.77 5.53
C SER A 466 -1.41 -17.46 6.35
N GLY A 467 -1.21 -17.41 7.67
CA GLY A 467 -2.23 -17.50 8.71
C GLY A 467 -3.06 -16.23 8.89
N GLY A 468 -4.07 -16.06 8.04
CA GLY A 468 -4.97 -14.89 8.05
C GLY A 468 -5.60 -14.62 6.67
N THR A 469 -5.00 -15.18 5.63
CA THR A 469 -5.45 -15.13 4.24
C THR A 469 -6.86 -15.71 4.06
N VAL A 470 -7.69 -15.03 3.27
CA VAL A 470 -9.08 -15.44 3.01
C VAL A 470 -9.16 -16.45 1.86
N GLU A 471 -9.39 -17.72 2.19
CA GLU A 471 -9.64 -18.79 1.21
C GLU A 471 -11.00 -18.64 0.51
N ILE A 472 -11.02 -18.57 -0.83
CA ILE A 472 -12.24 -18.45 -1.66
C ILE A 472 -12.24 -19.53 -2.74
N VAL A 473 -13.31 -20.33 -2.80
CA VAL A 473 -13.50 -21.38 -3.81
C VAL A 473 -14.72 -21.06 -4.67
N LEU A 474 -14.52 -20.94 -5.99
CA LEU A 474 -15.58 -20.63 -6.96
C LEU A 474 -16.49 -21.84 -7.25
N GLY A 475 -15.88 -23.01 -7.52
CA GLY A 475 -16.56 -24.19 -8.07
C GLY A 475 -16.62 -24.22 -9.61
N SER A 476 -16.08 -23.18 -10.26
CA SER A 476 -15.88 -22.98 -11.70
C SER A 476 -14.44 -22.53 -11.94
N ASN A 477 -13.90 -22.78 -13.13
CA ASN A 477 -12.67 -22.15 -13.61
C ASN A 477 -12.80 -20.62 -13.53
N ILE A 478 -11.74 -19.88 -13.20
CA ILE A 478 -11.78 -18.41 -13.04
C ILE A 478 -12.11 -17.76 -14.39
N GLY A 479 -13.28 -17.12 -14.49
CA GLY A 479 -13.83 -16.51 -15.72
C GLY A 479 -14.32 -17.55 -16.75
N GLY A 480 -13.56 -18.62 -16.92
CA GLY A 480 -13.66 -19.64 -17.95
C GLY A 480 -12.44 -20.57 -17.93
N GLY A 481 -11.30 -20.04 -17.49
CA GLY A 481 -10.01 -20.72 -17.26
C GLY A 481 -8.89 -19.88 -17.85
N LEU A 482 -7.87 -19.59 -17.03
CA LEU A 482 -6.79 -18.67 -17.40
C LEU A 482 -5.88 -19.31 -18.45
N ALA A 483 -5.74 -18.70 -19.64
CA ALA A 483 -4.95 -19.30 -20.71
C ALA A 483 -3.43 -19.19 -20.48
N ASN A 484 -2.68 -20.29 -20.68
CA ASN A 484 -1.23 -20.34 -20.41
C ASN A 484 -0.43 -19.40 -21.35
N GLU A 485 -0.84 -19.26 -22.61
CA GLU A 485 -0.18 -18.39 -23.60
C GLU A 485 -0.50 -16.88 -23.47
N GLY A 486 -1.53 -16.51 -22.69
CA GLY A 486 -1.89 -15.12 -22.42
C GLY A 486 -3.38 -14.88 -22.22
N ASP A 487 -3.72 -14.07 -21.21
CA ASP A 487 -5.09 -13.73 -20.80
C ASP A 487 -5.10 -12.43 -19.98
N ALA A 488 -6.28 -12.02 -19.50
CA ALA A 488 -6.44 -10.96 -18.51
C ALA A 488 -6.99 -11.52 -17.18
N VAL A 489 -6.71 -10.82 -16.07
CA VAL A 489 -7.37 -11.02 -14.78
C VAL A 489 -7.95 -9.68 -14.33
N ILE A 490 -9.24 -9.64 -14.03
CA ILE A 490 -9.98 -8.40 -13.82
C ILE A 490 -10.83 -8.47 -12.55
N LEU A 491 -10.55 -7.59 -11.58
CA LEU A 491 -11.35 -7.42 -10.36
C LEU A 491 -12.42 -6.34 -10.57
N LYS A 492 -13.67 -6.63 -10.18
CA LYS A 492 -14.79 -5.67 -10.29
C LYS A 492 -15.61 -5.60 -9.01
N ASP A 493 -16.10 -4.42 -8.68
CA ASP A 493 -16.90 -4.17 -7.49
C ASP A 493 -18.32 -4.78 -7.59
N ILE A 494 -19.12 -4.62 -6.53
CA ILE A 494 -20.54 -5.01 -6.50
C ILE A 494 -21.43 -4.28 -7.54
N SER A 495 -20.95 -3.16 -8.09
CA SER A 495 -21.58 -2.39 -9.17
C SER A 495 -21.14 -2.84 -10.57
N ALA A 496 -20.25 -3.85 -10.66
CA ALA A 496 -19.56 -4.31 -11.87
C ALA A 496 -18.66 -3.24 -12.53
N VAL A 497 -18.18 -2.27 -11.75
CA VAL A 497 -17.12 -1.33 -12.13
C VAL A 497 -15.76 -1.98 -11.86
N GLU A 498 -14.79 -1.74 -12.74
CA GLU A 498 -13.42 -2.25 -12.61
C GLU A 498 -12.68 -1.59 -11.45
N VAL A 499 -11.91 -2.38 -10.70
CA VAL A 499 -11.18 -1.95 -9.49
C VAL A 499 -9.66 -2.08 -9.68
N ASP A 500 -9.22 -3.20 -10.25
CA ASP A 500 -7.85 -3.45 -10.73
C ASP A 500 -7.93 -4.49 -11.86
N ALA A 501 -6.98 -4.47 -12.79
CA ALA A 501 -6.83 -5.48 -13.83
C ALA A 501 -5.39 -5.61 -14.33
N MET A 502 -4.96 -6.85 -14.60
CA MET A 502 -3.69 -7.14 -15.28
C MET A 502 -3.91 -8.01 -16.52
N SER A 503 -2.97 -8.01 -17.46
CA SER A 503 -2.96 -8.96 -18.59
C SER A 503 -1.55 -9.40 -18.97
N TYR A 504 -1.43 -10.57 -19.56
CA TYR A 504 -0.17 -11.27 -19.76
C TYR A 504 -0.09 -12.04 -21.08
N GLY A 505 1.13 -12.44 -21.46
CA GLY A 505 1.42 -13.17 -22.68
C GLY A 505 1.04 -12.38 -23.94
N ASP A 506 0.30 -13.03 -24.84
CA ASP A 506 -0.20 -12.40 -26.07
C ASP A 506 -1.40 -11.42 -25.82
N ASP A 507 -1.93 -11.31 -24.59
CA ASP A 507 -3.03 -10.38 -24.26
C ASP A 507 -2.53 -9.04 -23.66
N ALA A 508 -2.54 -7.99 -24.49
CA ALA A 508 -2.25 -6.61 -24.11
C ALA A 508 -3.52 -5.74 -23.90
N SER A 509 -4.64 -6.34 -23.50
CA SER A 509 -5.94 -5.63 -23.32
C SER A 509 -6.04 -4.83 -22.03
N LYS A 510 -5.21 -5.12 -21.02
CA LYS A 510 -5.10 -4.35 -19.77
C LYS A 510 -3.77 -3.63 -19.67
N LEU A 511 -2.68 -4.38 -19.79
CA LEU A 511 -1.32 -3.87 -19.69
C LEU A 511 -0.68 -3.85 -21.08
N ASN A 512 0.00 -2.75 -21.44
CA ASN A 512 0.66 -2.61 -22.74
C ASN A 512 2.05 -1.96 -22.59
N PRO A 513 3.15 -2.73 -22.67
CA PRO A 513 3.20 -4.17 -22.94
C PRO A 513 2.53 -5.01 -21.83
N ALA A 514 2.09 -6.22 -22.20
CA ALA A 514 1.60 -7.20 -21.25
C ALA A 514 2.74 -7.74 -20.37
N VAL A 515 2.41 -8.35 -19.22
CA VAL A 515 3.39 -9.13 -18.44
C VAL A 515 3.80 -10.37 -19.26
N PRO A 516 5.08 -10.78 -19.30
CA PRO A 516 5.46 -12.03 -19.98
C PRO A 516 4.72 -13.26 -19.41
N VAL A 517 4.62 -14.34 -20.19
CA VAL A 517 4.07 -15.62 -19.68
C VAL A 517 4.91 -16.16 -18.52
N SER A 518 4.26 -16.72 -17.49
CA SER A 518 4.98 -17.27 -16.31
C SER A 518 5.68 -18.60 -16.61
N GLY A 519 4.99 -19.50 -17.33
CA GLY A 519 5.44 -20.87 -17.61
C GLY A 519 5.18 -21.87 -16.48
N ASP A 520 5.04 -23.15 -16.85
CA ASP A 520 4.76 -24.33 -15.99
C ASP A 520 5.37 -24.24 -14.60
N GLY A 521 4.51 -23.98 -13.60
CA GLY A 521 4.90 -23.97 -12.19
C GLY A 521 5.16 -22.60 -11.58
N ASN A 522 5.20 -21.54 -12.37
CA ASN A 522 5.47 -20.16 -11.93
C ASN A 522 4.19 -19.30 -11.89
N SER A 523 4.18 -18.29 -11.03
CA SER A 523 3.15 -17.24 -10.98
C SER A 523 3.67 -15.93 -11.57
N LEU A 524 2.72 -15.04 -11.89
CA LEU A 524 2.98 -13.62 -12.09
C LEU A 524 2.61 -12.91 -10.80
N ALA A 525 3.55 -12.22 -10.17
CA ALA A 525 3.32 -11.56 -8.87
C ALA A 525 3.72 -10.09 -8.94
N ARG A 526 3.17 -9.21 -8.08
CA ARG A 526 3.65 -7.83 -7.98
C ARG A 526 5.01 -7.79 -7.25
N ILE A 527 5.95 -6.97 -7.71
CA ILE A 527 7.27 -6.74 -7.09
C ILE A 527 7.12 -6.26 -5.63
N VAL A 528 6.04 -5.52 -5.36
CA VAL A 528 5.69 -4.94 -4.07
C VAL A 528 4.19 -5.16 -3.84
N LYS A 529 3.83 -5.74 -2.69
CA LYS A 529 2.42 -5.96 -2.33
C LYS A 529 1.62 -4.66 -2.39
N GLY A 530 0.50 -4.66 -3.11
CA GLY A 530 -0.39 -3.50 -3.18
C GLY A 530 0.08 -2.31 -4.04
N TYR A 531 1.32 -2.27 -4.52
CA TYR A 531 1.78 -1.17 -5.37
C TYR A 531 1.25 -1.34 -6.80
N ASP A 532 0.70 -0.27 -7.37
CA ASP A 532 -0.01 -0.32 -8.64
C ASP A 532 0.16 0.95 -9.47
N THR A 533 0.52 0.80 -10.74
CA THR A 533 0.65 1.88 -11.73
C THR A 533 -0.08 1.58 -13.05
N ASP A 534 -1.03 0.64 -13.05
CA ASP A 534 -1.69 0.12 -14.26
C ASP A 534 -0.65 -0.42 -15.28
N SER A 535 0.45 -1.02 -14.82
CA SER A 535 1.62 -1.32 -15.67
C SER A 535 2.21 -2.72 -15.44
N ALA A 536 2.62 -3.39 -16.52
CA ALA A 536 3.42 -4.63 -16.44
C ALA A 536 4.79 -4.43 -15.76
N GLN A 537 5.19 -3.17 -15.55
CA GLN A 537 6.36 -2.78 -14.76
C GLN A 537 6.23 -3.12 -13.27
N ASP A 538 5.01 -3.32 -12.76
CA ASP A 538 4.78 -3.68 -11.35
C ASP A 538 5.06 -5.17 -11.06
N TRP A 539 5.37 -6.00 -12.07
CA TRP A 539 5.25 -7.48 -11.99
C TRP A 539 6.58 -8.27 -12.18
N ILE A 540 6.63 -9.47 -11.57
CA ILE A 540 7.71 -10.48 -11.63
C ILE A 540 7.18 -11.84 -12.11
N ILE A 541 8.09 -12.72 -12.53
CA ILE A 541 7.82 -14.16 -12.66
C ILE A 541 8.35 -14.84 -11.39
N ASN A 542 7.45 -15.18 -10.46
CA ASN A 542 7.81 -15.85 -9.22
C ASN A 542 7.90 -17.38 -9.46
N ALA A 543 9.11 -17.92 -9.34
CA ALA A 543 9.39 -19.35 -9.53
C ALA A 543 9.18 -20.16 -8.24
N THR A 544 8.87 -19.50 -7.12
CA THR A 544 8.37 -20.12 -5.89
C THR A 544 7.08 -19.42 -5.42
N PRO A 545 5.93 -19.63 -6.10
CA PRO A 545 4.67 -18.97 -5.76
C PRO A 545 4.32 -19.16 -4.28
N ASN A 546 3.99 -18.07 -3.59
CA ASN A 546 3.99 -18.01 -2.12
C ASN A 546 2.71 -17.33 -1.59
N PRO A 547 1.54 -17.96 -1.84
CA PRO A 547 0.23 -17.34 -1.65
C PRO A 547 -0.08 -16.95 -0.20
N GLY A 548 -0.45 -15.70 -0.03
CA GLY A 548 -0.71 -15.01 1.23
C GLY A 548 0.48 -14.21 1.78
N THR A 549 1.59 -14.07 1.01
CA THR A 549 2.87 -13.54 1.54
C THR A 549 3.68 -12.62 0.60
N ASN A 550 3.50 -12.74 -0.72
CA ASN A 550 4.35 -12.13 -1.77
C ASN A 550 4.79 -10.66 -1.53
N PRO A 551 6.09 -10.26 -1.61
CA PRO A 551 7.38 -10.96 -1.45
C PRO A 551 7.42 -12.29 -0.72
N SER A 552 7.49 -12.22 0.61
CA SER A 552 7.25 -13.32 1.56
C SER A 552 7.03 -12.75 2.96
N ASP A 553 6.60 -13.60 3.90
CA ASP A 553 6.51 -13.28 5.34
C ASP A 553 7.91 -12.98 5.96
N ASP A 554 8.99 -13.39 5.29
CA ASP A 554 10.38 -13.26 5.75
C ASP A 554 11.11 -12.06 5.10
N GLY A 555 10.80 -11.74 3.84
CA GLY A 555 11.50 -10.74 3.02
C GLY A 555 12.87 -11.16 2.45
N ILE A 556 13.17 -12.46 2.46
CA ILE A 556 14.52 -13.02 2.19
C ILE A 556 14.64 -13.60 0.75
N GLU A 557 13.68 -13.34 -0.13
CA GLU A 557 13.74 -13.70 -1.56
C GLU A 557 15.08 -13.31 -2.22
N THR A 558 15.72 -14.28 -2.86
CA THR A 558 16.75 -14.00 -3.85
C THR A 558 16.07 -13.69 -5.18
N MET A 559 15.81 -12.41 -5.43
CA MET A 559 15.37 -11.96 -6.76
C MET A 559 16.57 -11.96 -7.73
N ARG A 560 16.33 -12.26 -9.00
CA ARG A 560 17.32 -12.16 -10.07
C ARG A 560 16.70 -11.51 -11.30
N PHE A 561 17.22 -10.35 -11.71
CA PHE A 561 16.84 -9.78 -13.00
C PHE A 561 17.55 -10.51 -14.13
N THR A 562 16.80 -10.83 -15.18
CA THR A 562 17.26 -11.47 -16.41
C THR A 562 16.79 -10.69 -17.64
N ALA A 563 17.21 -11.13 -18.83
CA ALA A 563 16.74 -10.56 -20.08
C ALA A 563 15.27 -10.93 -20.41
N SER A 564 14.67 -11.88 -19.68
CA SER A 564 13.29 -12.36 -19.88
C SER A 564 12.29 -11.85 -18.83
N GLY A 565 12.76 -11.13 -17.80
CA GLY A 565 11.98 -10.72 -16.64
C GLY A 565 12.73 -10.89 -15.32
N VAL A 566 12.03 -10.70 -14.20
CA VAL A 566 12.56 -10.99 -12.86
C VAL A 566 12.22 -12.44 -12.50
N GLU A 567 13.23 -13.25 -12.19
CA GLU A 567 13.07 -14.57 -11.57
C GLU A 567 13.14 -14.39 -10.04
N VAL A 568 12.29 -15.07 -9.28
CA VAL A 568 12.30 -14.98 -7.81
C VAL A 568 12.22 -16.37 -7.17
N ALA A 569 13.03 -16.59 -6.13
CA ALA A 569 12.99 -17.78 -5.29
C ALA A 569 13.46 -17.50 -3.86
N ALA A 570 12.97 -18.28 -2.89
CA ALA A 570 13.36 -18.24 -1.48
C ALA A 570 14.87 -18.49 -1.19
N SER A 571 15.66 -18.89 -2.19
CA SER A 571 17.13 -18.82 -2.16
C SER A 571 17.72 -18.91 -3.56
N GLY A 572 18.95 -18.42 -3.75
CA GLY A 572 19.64 -18.44 -5.04
C GLY A 572 19.89 -19.84 -5.65
N ASP A 573 19.86 -20.90 -4.84
CA ASP A 573 19.93 -22.31 -5.30
C ASP A 573 18.59 -22.81 -5.88
N GLY A 574 17.48 -22.10 -5.63
CA GLY A 574 16.14 -22.42 -6.16
C GLY A 574 15.82 -21.75 -7.50
N LEU A 575 16.62 -20.76 -7.92
CA LEU A 575 16.46 -20.09 -9.22
C LEU A 575 16.93 -20.99 -10.38
N PRO A 576 16.28 -20.93 -11.56
CA PRO A 576 16.67 -21.74 -12.72
C PRO A 576 18.07 -21.35 -13.26
N PRO A 577 18.70 -22.19 -14.10
CA PRO A 577 19.93 -21.83 -14.80
C PRO A 577 19.68 -20.73 -15.85
N LEU A 578 20.61 -19.79 -15.95
CA LEU A 578 20.51 -18.61 -16.83
C LEU A 578 20.70 -18.99 -18.31
N ALA A 579 19.59 -19.02 -19.05
CA ALA A 579 19.60 -19.27 -20.48
C ALA A 579 20.38 -18.19 -21.26
N LEU A 580 21.28 -18.62 -22.15
CA LEU A 580 22.01 -17.76 -23.09
C LEU A 580 21.11 -17.35 -24.27
N SER A 581 20.02 -16.64 -23.98
CA SER A 581 19.08 -16.09 -24.96
C SER A 581 19.55 -14.73 -25.45
N ALA A 582 19.96 -14.64 -26.72
CA ALA A 582 20.37 -13.39 -27.33
C ALA A 582 19.14 -12.50 -27.61
N VAL A 583 18.91 -11.49 -26.75
CA VAL A 583 17.90 -10.46 -27.00
C VAL A 583 18.37 -9.55 -28.12
N SER A 584 17.99 -9.92 -29.34
CA SER A 584 17.93 -9.00 -30.48
C SER A 584 16.80 -8.02 -30.23
N MET A 585 17.09 -6.90 -29.56
CA MET A 585 16.20 -5.73 -29.55
C MET A 585 15.77 -5.44 -31.00
N GLY A 586 14.46 -5.43 -31.24
CA GLY A 586 13.93 -5.14 -32.58
C GLY A 586 14.33 -3.73 -33.00
N GLU A 587 14.81 -3.58 -34.23
CA GLU A 587 15.01 -2.25 -34.82
C GLU A 587 13.63 -1.56 -34.87
N PRO A 588 13.47 -0.34 -34.32
CA PRO A 588 12.15 0.27 -34.22
C PRO A 588 11.60 0.55 -35.62
N ASP A 589 10.44 -0.03 -35.94
CA ASP A 589 9.75 0.12 -37.22
C ASP A 589 9.39 1.60 -37.47
N ASN A 590 10.31 2.31 -38.12
CA ASN A 590 10.21 3.73 -38.39
C ASN A 590 9.36 4.01 -39.64
N ASP A 591 8.19 3.37 -39.71
CA ASP A 591 7.28 3.39 -40.87
C ASP A 591 6.37 4.63 -40.86
N ILE A 592 6.95 5.79 -40.50
CA ILE A 592 6.33 7.10 -40.68
C ILE A 592 6.56 7.54 -42.13
N ALA A 593 5.72 7.05 -43.03
CA ALA A 593 5.64 7.55 -44.39
C ALA A 593 5.15 9.02 -44.41
N PRO A 594 5.93 9.99 -44.90
CA PRO A 594 5.49 11.38 -44.98
C PRO A 594 4.49 11.60 -46.13
N GLU A 595 3.44 12.37 -45.87
CA GLU A 595 2.41 12.71 -46.88
C GLU A 595 2.95 13.50 -48.09
N GLU A 596 2.17 13.52 -49.17
CA GLU A 596 2.58 14.04 -50.47
C GLU A 596 2.97 15.53 -50.50
N ALA A 597 4.10 15.82 -51.17
CA ALA A 597 4.42 17.15 -51.68
C ALA A 597 4.64 17.09 -53.20
N THR A 598 3.66 17.54 -53.98
CA THR A 598 3.67 17.46 -55.45
C THR A 598 4.69 18.38 -56.13
N SER A 599 5.45 17.88 -57.11
CA SER A 599 5.94 18.71 -58.23
C SER A 599 6.43 17.93 -59.47
N THR A 600 5.74 18.14 -60.60
CA THR A 600 6.24 18.23 -62.00
C THR A 600 7.26 17.21 -62.55
N GLU A 601 6.79 16.40 -63.50
CA GLU A 601 7.54 15.74 -64.59
C GLU A 601 8.33 16.77 -65.47
N PRO A 602 9.40 16.36 -66.20
CA PRO A 602 9.17 15.77 -67.54
C PRO A 602 10.15 14.65 -68.00
N ILE A 603 9.62 13.77 -68.85
CA ILE A 603 10.26 12.74 -69.71
C ILE A 603 11.00 13.35 -70.95
N PRO A 604 11.75 12.60 -71.82
CA PRO A 604 12.19 11.17 -71.82
C PRO A 604 13.75 11.00 -71.99
N ASP A 605 14.40 9.82 -72.10
CA ASP A 605 14.39 8.93 -73.30
C ASP A 605 15.14 7.55 -73.20
N ASP A 606 14.73 6.63 -74.09
CA ASP A 606 15.38 5.46 -74.75
C ASP A 606 15.62 4.04 -74.12
N ALA A 607 15.29 3.03 -74.96
CA ALA A 607 15.82 1.65 -75.16
C ALA A 607 15.76 0.48 -74.12
N ALA A 608 14.73 -0.38 -74.28
CA ALA A 608 14.75 -1.86 -74.61
C ALA A 608 15.66 -2.89 -73.86
N ALA A 609 15.43 -4.23 -73.84
CA ALA A 609 14.31 -5.21 -73.98
C ALA A 609 14.93 -6.65 -73.81
N ALA A 610 14.32 -7.86 -73.87
CA ALA A 610 12.98 -8.41 -74.21
C ALA A 610 12.82 -9.86 -73.65
N GLU A 611 11.63 -10.48 -73.74
CA GLU A 611 11.29 -11.89 -73.37
C GLU A 611 10.29 -12.52 -74.40
N PRO A 612 9.92 -13.82 -74.36
CA PRO A 612 10.65 -15.08 -74.05
C PRO A 612 10.58 -16.07 -75.27
N PRO A 613 10.71 -17.42 -75.13
CA PRO A 613 9.50 -18.27 -75.22
C PRO A 613 9.53 -19.66 -74.50
N LEU A 614 8.38 -20.36 -74.53
CA LEU A 614 8.06 -21.67 -73.92
C LEU A 614 8.44 -22.91 -74.77
N SER A 615 8.55 -24.10 -74.14
CA SER A 615 7.77 -25.35 -74.45
C SER A 615 8.49 -26.70 -74.21
N SER A 616 7.84 -27.67 -73.53
CA SER A 616 7.49 -29.01 -74.09
C SER A 616 7.09 -30.08 -73.04
N VAL A 617 6.18 -31.00 -73.40
CA VAL A 617 5.75 -32.21 -72.64
C VAL A 617 5.31 -33.32 -73.62
N PRO A 618 5.60 -34.61 -73.36
CA PRO A 618 4.56 -35.69 -73.26
C PRO A 618 4.83 -36.67 -72.08
N ALA A 619 3.86 -37.29 -71.37
CA ALA A 619 2.81 -38.27 -71.77
C ALA A 619 3.41 -39.67 -72.16
N THR A 620 2.86 -40.87 -71.87
CA THR A 620 1.47 -41.36 -71.63
C THR A 620 1.39 -42.75 -70.92
N LEU A 621 0.31 -43.04 -70.16
CA LEU A 621 -0.47 -44.32 -70.02
C LEU A 621 0.28 -45.64 -69.58
N ASP A 622 -0.35 -46.75 -69.12
CA ASP A 622 -1.77 -47.18 -69.04
C ASP A 622 -2.06 -48.29 -67.96
N ALA A 623 -3.34 -48.68 -67.83
CA ALA A 623 -3.90 -50.01 -67.44
C ALA A 623 -4.70 -50.18 -66.11
N VAL A 624 -5.94 -50.67 -66.26
CA VAL A 624 -7.03 -50.97 -65.28
C VAL A 624 -7.87 -52.13 -65.92
N PRO A 625 -8.34 -53.18 -65.20
CA PRO A 625 -9.58 -53.19 -64.38
C PRO A 625 -9.46 -54.10 -63.12
N ASP A 626 -10.48 -54.52 -62.35
CA ASP A 626 -11.97 -54.49 -62.37
C ASP A 626 -12.46 -54.62 -60.89
N ALA A 627 -13.71 -54.40 -60.43
CA ALA A 627 -15.00 -54.15 -61.09
C ALA A 627 -16.02 -53.43 -60.15
N GLU A 628 -17.27 -53.35 -60.62
CA GLU A 628 -18.60 -53.18 -59.96
C GLU A 628 -18.73 -53.39 -58.42
N ARG A 629 -19.60 -52.70 -57.64
CA ARG A 629 -20.76 -51.79 -57.85
C ARG A 629 -21.19 -51.21 -56.47
N ASP A 630 -22.10 -50.26 -56.21
CA ASP A 630 -23.01 -49.28 -56.89
C ASP A 630 -23.42 -48.26 -55.75
N ILE A 631 -24.09 -47.09 -55.86
CA ILE A 631 -24.85 -46.37 -56.90
C ILE A 631 -24.37 -44.88 -56.95
N SER A 632 -25.25 -43.88 -57.04
CA SER A 632 -24.96 -42.43 -57.25
C SER A 632 -26.21 -41.55 -56.87
N PRO A 633 -26.28 -40.20 -57.10
CA PRO A 633 -25.40 -39.12 -56.58
C PRO A 633 -26.08 -37.77 -56.16
N SER A 634 -25.32 -36.90 -55.47
CA SER A 634 -25.11 -35.44 -55.65
C SER A 634 -26.19 -34.31 -55.48
N THR A 635 -25.66 -33.08 -55.30
CA THR A 635 -26.13 -31.72 -55.71
C THR A 635 -27.16 -30.89 -54.90
N SER A 636 -26.64 -30.00 -54.03
CA SER A 636 -26.73 -28.50 -54.07
C SER A 636 -28.05 -27.72 -54.32
N THR A 637 -28.45 -26.88 -53.33
CA THR A 637 -29.01 -25.48 -53.39
C THR A 637 -30.13 -25.08 -54.40
N PRO A 638 -30.74 -23.85 -54.36
CA PRO A 638 -30.94 -22.85 -53.28
C PRO A 638 -32.45 -22.44 -53.10
N GLY A 639 -32.78 -21.43 -52.27
CA GLY A 639 -34.01 -20.62 -52.49
C GLY A 639 -34.75 -20.02 -51.28
N THR A 640 -34.80 -18.69 -51.21
CA THR A 640 -35.88 -17.83 -50.63
C THR A 640 -37.04 -17.77 -51.67
N PRO A 641 -38.32 -17.32 -51.43
CA PRO A 641 -38.73 -16.31 -50.44
C PRO A 641 -40.22 -16.30 -49.92
N GLU A 642 -40.59 -15.15 -49.30
CA GLU A 642 -41.90 -14.44 -49.31
C GLU A 642 -43.15 -14.82 -48.45
N HIS A 643 -43.63 -13.76 -47.76
CA HIS A 643 -45.03 -13.29 -47.57
C HIS A 643 -46.09 -13.95 -46.62
N MET A 644 -46.38 -13.17 -45.56
CA MET A 644 -47.71 -12.63 -45.16
C MET A 644 -48.74 -13.39 -44.26
N ALA A 645 -49.16 -12.63 -43.22
CA ALA A 645 -50.55 -12.28 -42.86
C ALA A 645 -51.37 -13.07 -41.79
N THR A 646 -51.47 -12.45 -40.60
CA THR A 646 -52.70 -12.17 -39.80
C THR A 646 -53.66 -13.28 -39.34
N GLY A 647 -54.01 -13.31 -38.03
CA GLY A 647 -55.26 -13.95 -37.56
C GLY A 647 -55.44 -14.20 -36.05
N THR A 648 -55.94 -13.21 -35.29
CA THR A 648 -56.72 -13.39 -34.03
C THR A 648 -58.22 -13.64 -34.36
N PRO A 649 -59.17 -13.98 -33.43
CA PRO A 649 -59.17 -13.86 -31.94
C PRO A 649 -59.86 -15.02 -31.13
N SER A 650 -60.10 -14.79 -29.82
CA SER A 650 -61.39 -15.07 -29.10
C SER A 650 -61.51 -16.13 -27.94
N VAL A 651 -61.43 -15.64 -26.69
CA VAL A 651 -62.41 -15.76 -25.56
C VAL A 651 -62.94 -17.13 -25.04
N SER A 652 -62.82 -17.39 -23.71
CA SER A 652 -63.95 -17.61 -22.75
C SER A 652 -63.51 -17.67 -21.25
N ALA A 653 -64.44 -17.74 -20.28
CA ALA A 653 -64.20 -17.44 -18.84
C ALA A 653 -65.04 -18.24 -17.79
N THR A 654 -64.87 -17.88 -16.49
CA THR A 654 -65.71 -18.14 -15.27
C THR A 654 -65.60 -19.49 -14.51
N ALA A 655 -65.84 -19.61 -13.17
CA ALA A 655 -65.77 -18.68 -12.01
C ALA A 655 -66.04 -19.37 -10.62
N ALA A 656 -65.64 -18.70 -9.52
CA ALA A 656 -66.22 -18.71 -8.13
C ALA A 656 -65.91 -19.82 -7.08
N ASP A 657 -65.94 -19.40 -5.80
CA ASP A 657 -65.66 -20.13 -4.54
C ASP A 657 -66.86 -20.94 -3.95
N PRO A 658 -66.71 -21.56 -2.75
CA PRO A 658 -67.36 -20.96 -1.57
C PRO A 658 -66.63 -21.08 -0.20
N ILE A 659 -67.18 -20.36 0.81
CA ILE A 659 -66.67 -20.06 2.16
C ILE A 659 -67.20 -21.03 3.25
N LEU A 660 -66.48 -21.24 4.37
CA LEU A 660 -67.06 -21.40 5.74
C LEU A 660 -66.03 -21.29 6.91
N THR A 661 -66.49 -20.85 8.09
CA THR A 661 -65.81 -20.70 9.41
C THR A 661 -66.78 -21.25 10.53
N PRO A 662 -66.62 -21.15 11.88
CA PRO A 662 -65.64 -20.45 12.76
C PRO A 662 -65.23 -21.23 14.08
N ALA A 663 -64.92 -20.48 15.17
CA ALA A 663 -64.66 -20.83 16.60
C ALA A 663 -63.16 -21.01 17.00
N GLU A 664 -62.54 -20.11 17.80
CA GLU A 664 -62.53 -19.96 19.28
C GLU A 664 -61.64 -21.01 20.00
N HIS A 665 -61.02 -20.81 21.19
CA HIS A 665 -61.20 -19.93 22.38
C HIS A 665 -59.79 -19.80 23.08
N ASN A 666 -59.38 -18.91 24.02
CA ASN A 666 -60.03 -17.91 24.88
C ASN A 666 -59.11 -16.69 25.24
N GLN A 667 -58.55 -16.60 26.47
CA GLN A 667 -57.88 -15.43 27.10
C GLN A 667 -56.72 -15.87 28.04
N ASN A 668 -55.77 -15.00 28.44
CA ASN A 668 -55.80 -13.92 29.46
C ASN A 668 -54.41 -13.21 29.50
N SER A 669 -54.07 -12.08 30.15
CA SER A 669 -54.69 -10.84 30.74
C SER A 669 -53.55 -10.15 31.56
N ASP A 670 -53.33 -8.84 31.72
CA ASP A 670 -54.03 -7.57 31.43
C ASP A 670 -52.95 -6.44 31.31
N ALA A 671 -53.14 -5.31 30.60
CA ALA A 671 -53.75 -4.02 31.00
C ALA A 671 -53.09 -3.31 32.23
N THR A 672 -52.93 -1.97 32.31
CA THR A 672 -53.67 -0.85 31.66
C THR A 672 -52.82 0.42 31.43
N THR A 673 -53.20 1.23 30.42
CA THR A 673 -52.59 2.49 29.93
C THR A 673 -53.08 3.78 30.65
N THR A 674 -52.41 4.93 30.46
CA THR A 674 -52.94 6.26 30.00
C THR A 674 -51.95 7.42 30.26
N GLY A 675 -51.89 8.51 29.49
CA GLY A 675 -52.48 8.82 28.17
C GLY A 675 -52.73 10.33 27.90
N ALA A 676 -52.38 10.83 26.71
CA ALA A 676 -52.75 12.15 26.16
C ALA A 676 -52.45 12.16 24.63
N THR A 677 -53.42 11.90 23.74
CA THR A 677 -54.29 12.87 23.00
C THR A 677 -53.62 13.60 21.83
N ASP A 678 -54.18 13.42 20.64
CA ASP A 678 -53.79 13.97 19.32
C ASP A 678 -54.96 14.80 18.71
N SER A 679 -54.66 15.76 17.83
CA SER A 679 -55.65 16.48 17.03
C SER A 679 -55.10 17.16 15.74
N ASN A 680 -54.71 16.34 14.76
CA ASN A 680 -55.22 16.38 13.36
C ASN A 680 -55.42 17.74 12.63
N GLU A 681 -54.68 17.96 11.52
CA GLU A 681 -55.09 18.51 10.19
C GLU A 681 -53.85 18.56 9.24
N SER A 682 -53.89 18.43 7.90
CA SER A 682 -54.76 17.63 7.00
C SER A 682 -54.17 17.53 5.57
N VAL A 683 -54.07 16.30 5.04
CA VAL A 683 -54.20 15.84 3.63
C VAL A 683 -53.94 16.81 2.45
N ALA A 684 -52.97 16.50 1.57
CA ALA A 684 -53.17 16.23 0.12
C ALA A 684 -51.85 15.96 -0.65
N ALA A 685 -51.90 15.10 -1.68
CA ALA A 685 -50.81 14.88 -2.66
C ALA A 685 -51.40 14.58 -4.06
N SER A 686 -50.66 14.89 -5.13
CA SER A 686 -50.95 14.39 -6.50
C SER A 686 -49.81 14.65 -7.49
N ASP A 687 -49.28 13.55 -8.03
CA ASP A 687 -48.45 13.38 -9.24
C ASP A 687 -49.34 13.20 -10.51
N PRO A 688 -48.83 12.93 -11.74
CA PRO A 688 -47.71 13.56 -12.48
C PRO A 688 -48.08 13.77 -14.00
N GLU A 689 -47.13 13.50 -14.92
CA GLU A 689 -47.25 13.11 -16.35
C GLU A 689 -47.03 14.12 -17.53
N THR A 690 -45.89 13.87 -18.23
CA THR A 690 -45.62 13.72 -19.69
C THR A 690 -45.92 14.84 -20.74
N GLY A 691 -45.04 14.97 -21.76
CA GLY A 691 -45.22 15.97 -22.84
C GLY A 691 -44.09 16.23 -23.89
N GLU A 692 -43.35 15.21 -24.34
CA GLU A 692 -42.62 15.08 -25.63
C GLU A 692 -41.88 16.25 -26.38
N MET A 693 -40.63 15.93 -26.81
CA MET A 693 -40.06 16.07 -28.18
C MET A 693 -39.39 17.36 -28.71
N THR A 694 -38.10 17.18 -29.08
CA THR A 694 -37.33 17.76 -30.23
C THR A 694 -36.91 19.24 -30.27
N GLY A 695 -35.66 19.47 -30.70
CA GLY A 695 -35.15 20.77 -31.17
C GLY A 695 -33.62 20.92 -31.05
N GLU A 696 -32.90 20.95 -32.17
CA GLU A 696 -31.45 21.20 -32.23
C GLU A 696 -31.08 22.71 -32.19
N THR A 697 -29.76 22.96 -32.21
CA THR A 697 -29.05 24.20 -32.55
C THR A 697 -28.82 25.22 -31.42
N ALA A 698 -27.76 26.01 -31.61
CA ALA A 698 -27.08 26.78 -30.57
C ALA A 698 -27.12 28.30 -30.85
N GLU A 699 -26.32 29.02 -30.07
CA GLU A 699 -25.75 30.34 -30.41
C GLU A 699 -26.64 31.60 -30.19
N GLN A 700 -26.44 32.20 -29.00
CA GLN A 700 -26.00 33.60 -28.82
C GLN A 700 -26.95 34.77 -29.19
N ALA A 701 -27.20 35.68 -28.23
CA ALA A 701 -26.77 37.10 -28.27
C ALA A 701 -27.59 38.07 -27.40
N ALA A 702 -26.92 38.80 -26.50
CA ALA A 702 -27.11 40.22 -26.11
C ALA A 702 -26.10 40.53 -24.97
N ALA A 703 -25.07 41.37 -25.11
CA ALA A 703 -25.03 42.82 -25.43
C ALA A 703 -25.72 43.66 -24.32
N THR A 704 -25.12 44.69 -23.71
CA THR A 704 -23.98 45.61 -24.06
C THR A 704 -23.15 45.94 -22.79
N SER A 705 -22.02 46.68 -22.74
CA SER A 705 -21.41 47.67 -23.65
C SER A 705 -19.87 47.75 -23.44
N ASP A 706 -19.06 47.75 -24.51
CA ASP A 706 -18.27 48.89 -25.06
C ASP A 706 -17.45 49.76 -24.08
N ALA A 707 -16.21 50.22 -24.37
CA ALA A 707 -15.16 49.89 -25.37
C ALA A 707 -13.84 50.61 -24.93
N SER A 708 -12.64 50.54 -25.54
CA SER A 708 -12.11 49.96 -26.79
C SER A 708 -10.56 49.81 -26.75
N LEU A 709 -9.99 48.82 -27.47
CA LEU A 709 -8.81 48.84 -28.38
C LEU A 709 -7.71 49.94 -28.23
N ALA A 710 -6.40 49.76 -28.48
CA ALA A 710 -5.46 48.64 -28.79
C ALA A 710 -4.02 49.28 -28.92
N GLY A 711 -2.87 48.61 -29.08
CA GLY A 711 -2.46 47.19 -29.12
C GLY A 711 -1.08 47.00 -29.83
N ALA A 712 -0.48 45.80 -29.73
CA ALA A 712 0.74 45.30 -30.43
C ALA A 712 2.15 45.81 -30.03
N GLN A 713 3.15 44.94 -30.29
CA GLN A 713 4.63 45.03 -30.09
C GLN A 713 5.32 45.80 -31.27
N PRO A 714 6.68 46.03 -31.37
CA PRO A 714 7.81 45.40 -30.65
C PRO A 714 9.07 46.28 -30.30
N VAL A 715 10.04 45.65 -29.58
CA VAL A 715 11.53 45.77 -29.62
C VAL A 715 12.27 47.15 -29.46
N GLU A 716 13.23 47.17 -28.50
CA GLU A 716 14.50 47.96 -28.33
C GLU A 716 14.66 49.42 -28.81
N PRO A 717 15.35 50.31 -28.03
CA PRO A 717 16.83 50.39 -28.10
C PRO A 717 17.59 50.79 -26.81
N GLU A 718 18.92 50.78 -26.88
CA GLU A 718 19.87 51.15 -25.82
C GLU A 718 19.97 52.67 -25.48
N ALA A 719 20.43 52.93 -24.24
CA ALA A 719 21.33 54.00 -23.77
C ALA A 719 21.09 55.50 -24.12
N THR A 720 21.08 56.37 -23.08
CA THR A 720 22.19 57.31 -22.80
C THR A 720 22.05 58.16 -21.50
N ALA A 721 23.18 58.26 -20.78
CA ALA A 721 23.68 59.39 -19.96
C ALA A 721 22.90 60.01 -18.74
N ALA A 722 23.66 60.07 -17.63
CA ALA A 722 23.44 60.74 -16.33
C ALA A 722 23.59 62.31 -16.39
N PRO A 723 23.71 63.14 -15.32
CA PRO A 723 24.32 62.89 -13.98
C PRO A 723 23.77 63.63 -12.71
N GLU A 724 24.49 63.45 -11.58
CA GLU A 724 24.75 64.37 -10.44
C GLU A 724 24.20 64.11 -9.00
N ASN A 725 25.17 63.83 -8.10
CA ASN A 725 25.38 64.35 -6.72
C ASN A 725 24.53 63.94 -5.50
N GLU A 726 25.08 62.97 -4.74
CA GLU A 726 25.53 63.04 -3.31
C GLU A 726 24.58 63.42 -2.14
N PRO A 727 24.90 63.02 -0.87
CA PRO A 727 25.82 61.95 -0.40
C PRO A 727 25.21 60.99 0.66
N ALA A 728 25.89 59.88 0.96
CA ALA A 728 25.64 59.03 2.13
C ALA A 728 26.97 58.65 2.82
N ILE A 729 26.92 58.37 4.13
CA ILE A 729 28.11 58.35 5.01
C ILE A 729 28.62 56.93 5.26
N THR A 730 29.95 56.73 5.15
CA THR A 730 30.67 55.50 5.50
C THR A 730 31.03 55.42 6.99
N PRO A 731 30.82 54.28 7.66
CA PRO A 731 31.55 53.91 8.88
C PRO A 731 32.93 53.30 8.56
N ASP A 732 33.87 53.41 9.50
CA ASP A 732 35.25 52.88 9.39
C ASP A 732 35.34 51.34 9.49
N PRO A 733 36.43 50.72 8.98
CA PRO A 733 36.56 49.26 8.91
C PRO A 733 36.85 48.60 10.26
N VAL A 734 36.15 47.50 10.54
CA VAL A 734 36.45 46.60 11.67
C VAL A 734 37.49 45.57 11.24
N ILE A 735 38.48 45.32 12.11
CA ILE A 735 39.61 44.42 11.86
C ILE A 735 39.16 42.96 11.95
N VAL A 736 39.46 42.17 10.93
CA VAL A 736 39.30 40.71 10.94
C VAL A 736 40.48 40.07 11.68
N PRO A 737 40.27 39.24 12.71
CA PRO A 737 41.32 38.42 13.31
C PRO A 737 41.62 37.19 12.44
N GLU A 738 42.90 36.80 12.34
CA GLU A 738 43.30 35.58 11.65
C GLU A 738 42.74 34.33 12.35
N ALA A 739 42.36 33.32 11.56
CA ALA A 739 41.95 32.02 12.08
C ALA A 739 43.17 31.24 12.62
N PRO A 740 43.07 30.57 13.78
CA PRO A 740 44.16 29.77 14.32
C PRO A 740 44.40 28.51 13.47
N SER A 741 45.68 28.13 13.31
CA SER A 741 46.07 26.90 12.61
C SER A 741 45.60 25.63 13.36
N PRO A 742 45.38 24.49 12.65
CA PRO A 742 44.98 23.24 13.29
C PRO A 742 46.01 22.76 14.32
N VAL A 743 45.52 22.20 15.42
CA VAL A 743 46.32 21.57 16.48
C VAL A 743 46.31 20.05 16.27
N GLU A 744 47.46 19.41 16.28
CA GLU A 744 47.55 17.94 16.20
C GLU A 744 46.84 17.26 17.39
N PRO A 745 46.13 16.14 17.18
CA PRO A 745 45.56 15.36 18.28
C PRO A 745 46.67 14.73 19.13
N ALA A 746 46.52 14.79 20.46
CA ALA A 746 47.48 14.19 21.38
C ALA A 746 47.43 12.64 21.31
N PRO A 747 48.57 11.94 21.49
CA PRO A 747 48.61 10.49 21.48
C PRO A 747 47.89 9.88 22.69
N ALA A 748 47.32 8.69 22.48
CA ALA A 748 46.64 7.92 23.53
C ALA A 748 47.60 7.48 24.66
N PRO A 749 47.12 7.32 25.91
CA PRO A 749 47.95 6.90 27.03
C PRO A 749 48.41 5.44 26.91
N GLU A 750 49.67 5.18 27.24
CA GLU A 750 50.24 3.83 27.27
C GLU A 750 49.62 2.96 28.39
N PRO A 751 49.43 1.64 28.17
CA PRO A 751 49.01 0.72 29.23
C PRO A 751 50.13 0.51 30.26
N PRO A 752 49.81 0.42 31.56
CA PRO A 752 50.81 0.25 32.61
C PRO A 752 51.46 -1.13 32.51
N SER A 753 52.76 -1.17 32.19
CA SER A 753 53.58 -2.37 32.32
C SER A 753 54.30 -2.37 33.67
N ASP A 754 54.02 -3.36 34.51
CA ASP A 754 54.99 -3.82 35.51
C ASP A 754 54.79 -5.29 35.83
N SER A 755 55.89 -6.00 36.05
CA SER A 755 55.92 -7.43 36.38
C SER A 755 57.18 -7.74 37.16
N PRO A 756 57.05 -8.36 38.35
CA PRO A 756 58.16 -9.13 38.88
C PRO A 756 57.76 -10.51 39.46
N VAL A 757 58.10 -11.56 38.70
CA VAL A 757 59.08 -12.61 39.08
C VAL A 757 58.71 -13.64 40.18
N VAL A 758 59.01 -14.93 39.89
CA VAL A 758 58.91 -16.19 40.70
C VAL A 758 57.51 -16.67 41.17
N SER A 759 57.21 -17.98 41.36
CA SER A 759 57.98 -19.25 41.16
C SER A 759 57.10 -20.52 41.17
N GLU A 760 57.59 -21.58 40.50
CA GLU A 760 57.53 -23.02 40.87
C GLU A 760 56.21 -23.84 40.77
N GLU A 761 56.28 -25.10 41.22
CA GLU A 761 55.62 -26.29 40.68
C GLU A 761 54.35 -26.75 41.43
N GLY A 762 53.59 -27.63 40.77
CA GLY A 762 52.60 -28.54 41.38
C GLY A 762 51.15 -28.03 41.40
N GLY A 763 50.13 -28.90 41.43
CA GLY A 763 50.19 -30.35 41.32
C GLY A 763 49.02 -31.07 42.01
N SER A 764 48.33 -31.93 41.26
CA SER A 764 47.56 -33.10 41.75
C SER A 764 46.25 -32.87 42.54
N THR A 765 45.18 -33.56 42.08
CA THR A 765 44.08 -34.16 42.88
C THR A 765 43.10 -33.21 43.62
N THR A 766 41.80 -33.51 43.85
CA THR A 766 41.02 -34.78 43.78
C THR A 766 39.49 -34.51 43.75
N VAL A 767 38.70 -35.56 43.46
CA VAL A 767 37.34 -35.85 44.01
C VAL A 767 36.13 -35.07 43.44
N GLU A 768 35.37 -35.79 42.60
CA GLU A 768 33.90 -35.74 42.43
C GLU A 768 33.14 -36.02 43.75
N PRO A 769 31.90 -35.53 43.98
CA PRO A 769 30.75 -36.34 43.49
C PRO A 769 29.43 -35.61 43.16
N ASP A 770 28.61 -36.34 42.39
CA ASP A 770 27.13 -36.40 42.34
C ASP A 770 26.27 -35.16 42.06
N ALA A 771 25.39 -35.33 41.08
CA ALA A 771 24.29 -34.44 40.71
C ALA A 771 22.92 -34.95 41.23
N PRO A 772 21.86 -34.11 41.24
CA PRO A 772 20.48 -34.57 41.29
C PRO A 772 19.97 -35.03 39.90
N VAL A 773 18.82 -35.72 39.85
CA VAL A 773 18.44 -36.66 38.77
C VAL A 773 17.00 -36.46 38.25
N GLU A 774 16.82 -36.58 36.92
CA GLU A 774 15.58 -36.79 36.10
C GLU A 774 14.38 -35.81 36.26
N LEU A 775 13.67 -35.42 35.19
CA LEU A 775 12.83 -36.22 34.27
C LEU A 775 12.79 -35.55 32.87
N ALA A 776 13.05 -36.22 31.75
CA ALA A 776 12.20 -37.19 31.01
C ALA A 776 10.95 -36.55 30.35
N ALA A 777 10.59 -36.78 29.08
CA ALA A 777 11.21 -37.44 27.90
C ALA A 777 10.44 -36.96 26.62
N SER A 778 10.62 -37.40 25.36
CA SER A 778 11.40 -38.49 24.72
C SER A 778 11.54 -38.24 23.20
N ALA A 779 12.32 -39.05 22.47
CA ALA A 779 12.40 -39.08 21.00
C ALA A 779 12.66 -40.52 20.45
N PRO A 780 12.23 -40.87 19.21
CA PRO A 780 12.40 -42.22 18.65
C PRO A 780 13.62 -42.40 17.71
N GLU A 781 14.16 -43.62 17.66
CA GLU A 781 15.26 -44.04 16.77
C GLU A 781 14.75 -44.62 15.42
N PRO A 782 15.54 -44.58 14.33
CA PRO A 782 15.31 -45.36 13.12
C PRO A 782 16.01 -46.74 13.16
N THR A 783 15.32 -47.80 12.70
CA THR A 783 15.83 -49.18 12.60
C THR A 783 16.28 -49.55 11.17
N SER A 784 16.94 -50.71 11.00
CA SER A 784 17.80 -51.00 9.84
C SER A 784 17.58 -52.35 9.13
N ILE A 785 17.85 -52.39 7.80
CA ILE A 785 18.26 -53.57 6.98
C ILE A 785 17.13 -54.61 6.70
N PRO A 786 17.12 -55.44 5.61
CA PRO A 786 18.09 -55.71 4.52
C PRO A 786 17.57 -55.60 3.04
N GLU A 787 18.45 -55.88 2.08
CA GLU A 787 18.14 -56.21 0.66
C GLU A 787 17.39 -57.57 0.48
N PRO A 788 16.83 -57.87 -0.72
CA PRO A 788 17.59 -58.73 -1.67
C PRO A 788 17.35 -58.47 -3.19
N SER A 789 18.33 -58.89 -4.00
CA SER A 789 18.26 -59.07 -5.48
C SER A 789 17.49 -60.36 -5.88
N PRO A 790 17.02 -60.59 -7.15
CA PRO A 790 17.83 -60.50 -8.40
C PRO A 790 17.11 -60.00 -9.69
N GLU A 791 17.85 -59.99 -10.82
CA GLU A 791 17.41 -59.69 -12.20
C GLU A 791 16.34 -60.66 -12.79
N PRO A 792 15.77 -60.35 -13.98
CA PRO A 792 16.31 -61.00 -15.19
C PRO A 792 16.34 -60.17 -16.51
N SER A 793 17.53 -60.07 -17.11
CA SER A 793 17.84 -60.22 -18.56
C SER A 793 17.05 -59.51 -19.70
N SER A 794 17.75 -58.59 -20.36
CA SER A 794 18.15 -58.64 -21.81
C SER A 794 17.30 -58.02 -22.96
N ASN A 795 18.05 -57.31 -23.82
CA ASN A 795 18.01 -57.21 -25.30
C ASN A 795 17.27 -56.07 -26.07
N ASN A 796 18.10 -55.10 -26.49
CA ASN A 796 18.37 -54.69 -27.89
C ASN A 796 17.40 -53.79 -28.70
N ASN A 797 17.97 -52.69 -29.20
CA ASN A 797 17.88 -52.09 -30.56
C ASN A 797 16.50 -51.64 -31.11
N GLU A 798 16.44 -50.65 -32.01
CA GLU A 798 17.50 -49.91 -32.74
C GLU A 798 17.67 -48.46 -32.30
#